data_AF-H1HDB6-F1
#
_entry.id   AF-H1HDB6-F1
#
_cell.length_a   1.000
_cell.length_b   1.000
_cell.length_c   1.000
_cell.angle_alpha   90.00
_cell.angle_beta   90.00
_cell.angle_gamma   90.00
#
_symmetry.space_group_name_H-M   'P 1'
#
loop_
_entity.id
_entity.type
_entity.pdbx_description
1 polymer ?
#
loop_
_entity_poly.entity_id
_entity_poly.type
_entity_poly.pdbx_seq_one_letter_code
_entity_poly.pdbx_strand_id
1 'polypeptide(L)'
;MKASERKITKLFSESDTVFSIPVYQRDYNWQEKQCQRLFKDILQTGKNDKITSYFLGSIVYIHDGIYGTGEKEFHVIDGQQRMTTLTLLFLAIYYKLKGTILGKADKIYNQYVINPYSEKEIKLKLLPPEENLNILVKISNNRFDELEEFQDRNMLKNYLFFEKELEKLSFEEINHLLKGIEKLIYIDIALEKGKDDPQKIFESLNSTGLDLSQGDLIRNYILMDLERSEQNHIYKDYWIPIENNCKVSNGSEITSYVSDFIRDYLTLKTEKISSKPKVFEVFKTYYVNETHKKLEDMRRYSEAYSLIIKPYLEKDKDIQRELENLNSLDKTVINTFLIGIIKDYKDEILERDEFLNILILLQSYLWRRYITEKPTNALNKIFQGMYSKISKNGDYYKNLEDILMTQDFPTDEELESALKLKNVYKDKEKLNYVFKKLENYNHNELIDFDNEKITIEHIFPQKPGKAWKENYSDSELEQMISFKDTISNLTLTGSNSNLSNKSFLEKRDDEVHGYKNSKLYMNKYLGKLDEWNLLSMEARFESLYEDIVKIWQRPEDKVTDDMEKITFVLKGSTTSGTGRLLSNEKFEILKGTSIVLEVKSDNPTTFKRNKNLINDLLRKNLIEKLEDKYIFKENYIATSPSAAAVLVLGYTANGWNVWKTYEGKLLSEYRK
;
A
#
# COMPACT_ATOMS: atom_id res chain seq x y z
N MET A 1 21.18 9.34 34.01
CA MET A 1 21.05 7.88 34.19
C MET A 1 21.90 7.41 35.38
N LYS A 2 21.28 6.83 36.41
CA LYS A 2 21.97 6.21 37.55
C LYS A 2 21.61 4.72 37.60
N ALA A 3 22.60 3.86 37.45
CA ALA A 3 22.44 2.41 37.60
C ALA A 3 22.99 1.96 38.95
N SER A 4 22.18 1.28 39.76
CA SER A 4 22.65 0.75 41.06
C SER A 4 22.01 -0.59 41.40
N GLU A 5 22.77 -1.47 42.05
CA GLU A 5 22.22 -2.71 42.59
C GLU A 5 21.40 -2.42 43.86
N ARG A 6 20.13 -2.84 43.88
CA ARG A 6 19.24 -2.66 45.04
C ARG A 6 18.48 -3.95 45.34
N LYS A 7 18.08 -4.13 46.60
CA LYS A 7 17.19 -5.22 47.00
C LYS A 7 15.76 -4.93 46.55
N ILE A 8 15.04 -5.94 46.07
CA ILE A 8 13.66 -5.77 45.62
C ILE A 8 12.74 -5.25 46.74
N THR A 9 12.98 -5.73 47.97
CA THR A 9 12.21 -5.31 49.14
C THR A 9 12.39 -3.83 49.44
N LYS A 10 13.56 -3.25 49.16
CA LYS A 10 13.80 -1.81 49.32
C LYS A 10 12.98 -0.98 48.33
N LEU A 11 12.91 -1.42 47.07
CA LEU A 11 12.14 -0.76 46.01
C LEU A 11 10.66 -0.67 46.37
N PHE A 12 10.04 -1.80 46.71
CA PHE A 12 8.61 -1.83 47.07
C PHE A 12 8.33 -1.12 48.40
N SER A 13 9.28 -1.10 49.34
CA SER A 13 9.12 -0.43 50.64
C SER A 13 9.29 1.08 50.64
N GLU A 14 9.67 1.69 49.52
CA GLU A 14 9.87 3.14 49.44
C GLU A 14 8.55 3.87 49.75
N SER A 15 8.59 4.81 50.69
CA SER A 15 7.40 5.53 51.14
C SER A 15 6.89 6.46 50.05
N ASP A 16 5.57 6.63 49.98
CA ASP A 16 4.89 7.56 49.06
C ASP A 16 5.35 7.37 47.61
N THR A 17 5.52 6.11 47.19
CA THR A 17 5.97 5.77 45.84
C THR A 17 4.95 4.87 45.16
N VAL A 18 4.68 5.15 43.89
CA VAL A 18 3.74 4.43 43.04
C VAL A 18 4.43 4.09 41.73
N PHE A 19 4.40 2.83 41.33
CA PHE A 19 4.91 2.34 40.05
C PHE A 19 3.77 2.27 39.04
N SER A 20 3.82 3.13 38.04
CA SER A 20 2.83 3.23 36.98
C SER A 20 3.33 2.50 35.75
N ILE A 21 2.62 1.48 35.29
CA ILE A 21 2.94 0.81 34.02
C ILE A 21 2.14 1.53 32.92
N PRO A 22 2.81 2.23 31.98
CA PRO A 22 2.14 2.97 30.93
C PRO A 22 1.35 2.06 29.97
N VAL A 23 0.28 2.57 29.37
CA VAL A 23 -0.61 1.81 28.48
C VAL A 23 0.05 1.28 27.20
N TYR A 24 1.14 1.91 26.79
CA TYR A 24 1.90 1.54 25.59
C TYR A 24 2.87 0.37 25.82
N GLN A 25 3.03 -0.05 27.07
CA GLN A 25 3.76 -1.25 27.40
C GLN A 25 2.94 -2.50 27.08
N ARG A 26 3.62 -3.61 26.84
CA ARG A 26 2.96 -4.90 26.59
C ARG A 26 2.16 -5.32 27.81
N ASP A 27 0.96 -5.83 27.57
CA ASP A 27 0.08 -6.37 28.61
C ASP A 27 0.74 -7.51 29.41
N TYR A 28 0.23 -7.81 30.60
CA TYR A 28 0.77 -8.89 31.41
C TYR A 28 0.59 -10.25 30.73
N ASN A 29 1.70 -10.91 30.37
CA ASN A 29 1.70 -12.12 29.55
C ASN A 29 2.61 -13.24 30.07
N TRP A 30 3.15 -13.13 31.28
CA TRP A 30 3.76 -14.29 31.92
C TRP A 30 2.71 -15.39 32.12
N GLN A 31 3.08 -16.62 31.80
CA GLN A 31 2.25 -17.80 32.03
C GLN A 31 2.71 -18.49 33.32
N GLU A 32 1.95 -19.51 33.72
CA GLU A 32 2.22 -20.30 34.93
C GLU A 32 3.67 -20.83 34.97
N LYS A 33 4.24 -21.23 33.82
CA LYS A 33 5.62 -21.73 33.74
C LYS A 33 6.66 -20.72 34.22
N GLN A 34 6.51 -19.44 33.87
CA GLN A 34 7.41 -18.38 34.33
C GLN A 34 7.23 -18.15 35.84
N CYS A 35 5.99 -18.12 36.32
CA CYS A 35 5.69 -17.98 37.77
C CYS A 35 6.25 -19.14 38.58
N GLN A 36 6.10 -20.37 38.09
CA GLN A 36 6.64 -21.57 38.74
C GLN A 36 8.15 -21.53 38.86
N ARG A 37 8.84 -21.09 37.80
CA ARG A 37 10.30 -20.91 37.84
C ARG A 37 10.69 -19.88 38.88
N LEU A 38 10.07 -18.69 38.86
CA LEU A 38 10.34 -17.64 39.84
C LEU A 38 10.11 -18.12 41.28
N PHE A 39 8.98 -18.79 41.53
CA PHE A 39 8.63 -19.31 42.85
C PHE A 39 9.65 -20.33 43.38
N LYS A 40 10.04 -21.29 42.54
CA LYS A 40 11.06 -22.29 42.87
C LYS A 40 12.40 -21.66 43.18
N ASP A 41 12.82 -20.70 42.36
CA ASP A 41 14.11 -20.01 42.52
C ASP A 41 14.15 -19.20 43.84
N ILE A 42 13.07 -18.50 44.19
CA ILE A 42 12.93 -17.79 45.48
C ILE A 42 13.00 -18.78 46.65
N LEU A 43 12.23 -19.88 46.59
CA LEU A 43 12.19 -20.86 47.66
C LEU A 43 13.55 -21.55 47.88
N GLN A 44 14.24 -21.93 46.80
CA GLN A 44 15.58 -22.51 46.87
C GLN A 44 16.61 -21.53 47.44
N THR A 45 16.56 -20.27 47.02
CA THR A 45 17.40 -19.18 47.56
C THR A 45 17.17 -18.98 49.07
N GLY A 46 15.93 -19.15 49.51
CA GLY A 46 15.54 -19.11 50.91
C GLY A 46 16.02 -20.28 51.76
N LYS A 47 16.02 -21.49 51.19
CA LYS A 47 16.48 -22.73 51.85
C LYS A 47 18.00 -22.82 52.00
N ASN A 48 18.76 -22.10 51.15
CA ASN A 48 20.22 -22.15 51.15
C ASN A 48 20.84 -20.88 51.74
N ASP A 49 21.33 -20.95 52.97
CA ASP A 49 21.98 -19.83 53.65
C ASP A 49 23.30 -19.39 53.01
N LYS A 50 23.92 -20.23 52.16
CA LYS A 50 25.13 -19.84 51.39
C LYS A 50 24.82 -18.87 50.25
N ILE A 51 23.58 -18.84 49.77
CA ILE A 51 23.15 -17.89 48.74
C ILE A 51 22.80 -16.58 49.44
N THR A 52 23.59 -15.53 49.18
CA THR A 52 23.44 -14.21 49.79
C THR A 52 22.56 -13.27 48.96
N SER A 53 22.48 -13.49 47.65
CA SER A 53 21.62 -12.74 46.73
C SER A 53 21.18 -13.58 45.53
N TYR A 54 20.04 -13.23 44.94
CA TYR A 54 19.55 -13.80 43.68
C TYR A 54 19.16 -12.66 42.73
N PHE A 55 19.72 -12.67 41.52
CA PHE A 55 19.52 -11.62 40.53
C PHE A 55 18.24 -11.83 39.72
N LEU A 56 17.32 -10.87 39.82
CA LEU A 56 16.01 -10.92 39.16
C LEU A 56 16.01 -10.28 37.76
N GLY A 57 16.96 -9.40 37.47
CA GLY A 57 17.02 -8.58 36.25
C GLY A 57 17.15 -7.09 36.54
N SER A 58 16.88 -6.27 35.52
CA SER A 58 16.78 -4.80 35.62
C SER A 58 15.34 -4.34 35.77
N ILE A 59 15.15 -3.19 36.41
CA ILE A 59 13.93 -2.40 36.38
C ILE A 59 14.31 -0.99 35.96
N VAL A 60 13.65 -0.48 34.93
CA VAL A 60 13.91 0.84 34.36
C VAL A 60 12.65 1.67 34.53
N TYR A 61 12.77 2.88 35.09
CA TYR A 61 11.62 3.78 35.25
C TYR A 61 12.01 5.26 35.16
N ILE A 62 11.03 6.08 34.83
CA ILE A 62 11.12 7.55 34.77
C ILE A 62 10.48 8.14 36.02
N HIS A 63 11.05 9.21 36.58
CA HIS A 63 10.45 9.98 37.66
C HIS A 63 10.58 11.49 37.45
N ASP A 64 9.66 12.27 38.00
CA ASP A 64 9.56 13.74 37.84
C ASP A 64 10.57 14.56 38.67
N GLY A 65 11.74 13.97 38.99
CA GLY A 65 12.77 14.64 39.79
C GLY A 65 12.49 14.67 41.30
N ILE A 66 13.30 15.43 42.03
CA ILE A 66 13.39 15.41 43.52
C ILE A 66 12.47 16.47 44.17
N TYR A 67 11.92 17.39 43.37
CA TYR A 67 11.23 18.60 43.85
C TYR A 67 9.70 18.51 43.85
N GLY A 68 9.13 17.34 43.53
CA GLY A 68 7.69 17.11 43.60
C GLY A 68 7.19 17.03 45.05
N THR A 69 6.07 17.69 45.34
CA THR A 69 5.33 17.56 46.59
C THR A 69 4.20 16.54 46.41
N GLY A 70 4.16 15.47 47.22
CA GLY A 70 3.19 14.37 47.10
C GLY A 70 3.82 13.00 46.85
N GLU A 71 3.00 12.00 46.50
CA GLU A 71 3.49 10.68 46.10
C GLU A 71 4.33 10.75 44.82
N LYS A 72 5.50 10.10 44.83
CA LYS A 72 6.37 9.94 43.68
C LYS A 72 5.81 8.87 42.75
N GLU A 73 5.44 9.26 41.54
CA GLU A 73 5.05 8.32 40.49
C GLU A 73 6.27 7.95 39.63
N PHE A 74 6.51 6.65 39.51
CA PHE A 74 7.59 6.07 38.72
C PHE A 74 7.00 5.33 37.51
N HIS A 75 7.19 5.88 36.31
CA HIS A 75 6.71 5.28 35.08
C HIS A 75 7.64 4.16 34.63
N VAL A 76 7.17 2.91 34.72
CA VAL A 76 7.95 1.71 34.42
C VAL A 76 8.13 1.55 32.91
N ILE A 77 9.39 1.51 32.47
CA ILE A 77 9.78 1.30 31.09
C ILE A 77 10.11 -0.18 30.81
N ASP A 78 10.80 -0.83 31.75
CA ASP A 78 11.16 -2.25 31.68
C ASP A 78 11.13 -2.88 33.08
N GLY A 79 10.90 -4.18 33.15
CA GLY A 79 10.70 -4.93 34.40
C GLY A 79 9.23 -5.10 34.80
N GLN A 80 8.28 -4.58 34.02
CA GLN A 80 6.84 -4.60 34.31
C GLN A 80 6.27 -5.99 34.62
N GLN A 81 6.66 -7.03 33.88
CA GLN A 81 6.16 -8.40 34.09
C GLN A 81 6.64 -8.98 35.43
N ARG A 82 7.89 -8.67 35.83
CA ARG A 82 8.47 -9.13 37.10
C ARG A 82 7.82 -8.42 38.28
N MET A 83 7.65 -7.10 38.20
CA MET A 83 6.99 -6.30 39.25
C MET A 83 5.55 -6.74 39.47
N THR A 84 4.81 -6.95 38.37
CA THR A 84 3.44 -7.46 38.42
C THR A 84 3.38 -8.81 39.12
N THR A 85 4.21 -9.76 38.69
CA THR A 85 4.25 -11.11 39.27
C THR A 85 4.61 -11.11 40.75
N LEU A 86 5.58 -10.29 41.17
CA LEU A 86 5.93 -10.15 42.59
C LEU A 86 4.79 -9.55 43.42
N THR A 87 4.07 -8.58 42.86
CA THR A 87 2.89 -7.99 43.52
C THR A 87 1.81 -9.05 43.76
N LEU A 88 1.55 -9.91 42.76
CA LEU A 88 0.62 -11.04 42.90
C LEU A 88 1.11 -12.04 43.96
N LEU A 89 2.40 -12.34 44.00
CA LEU A 89 2.99 -13.21 45.02
C LEU A 89 2.86 -12.61 46.43
N PHE A 90 3.10 -11.30 46.60
CA PHE A 90 2.92 -10.63 47.89
C PHE A 90 1.47 -10.65 48.36
N LEU A 91 0.50 -10.46 47.45
CA LEU A 91 -0.92 -10.60 47.74
C LEU A 91 -1.29 -12.02 48.19
N ALA A 92 -0.80 -13.04 47.48
CA ALA A 92 -1.06 -14.44 47.84
C ALA A 92 -0.44 -14.79 49.21
N ILE A 93 0.78 -14.32 49.50
CA ILE A 93 1.42 -14.49 50.81
C ILE A 93 0.62 -13.76 51.90
N TYR A 94 0.15 -12.55 51.63
CA TYR A 94 -0.70 -11.80 52.56
C TYR A 94 -1.94 -12.59 52.94
N TYR A 95 -2.73 -13.07 51.97
CA TYR A 95 -3.94 -13.84 52.25
C TYR A 95 -3.65 -15.17 52.95
N LYS A 96 -2.54 -15.85 52.60
CA LYS A 96 -2.12 -17.08 53.29
C LYS A 96 -1.77 -16.85 54.77
N LEU A 97 -1.17 -15.71 55.10
CA LEU A 97 -0.73 -15.39 56.47
C LEU A 97 -1.78 -14.64 57.28
N LYS A 98 -2.75 -14.00 56.64
CA LYS A 98 -3.84 -13.26 57.28
C LYS A 98 -4.58 -14.16 58.27
N GLY A 99 -4.73 -13.71 59.51
CA GLY A 99 -5.38 -14.47 60.59
C GLY A 99 -4.52 -15.57 61.22
N THR A 100 -3.31 -15.87 60.72
CA THR A 100 -2.42 -16.88 61.30
C THR A 100 -1.36 -16.28 62.23
N ILE A 101 -0.75 -15.16 61.83
CA ILE A 101 0.34 -14.50 62.56
C ILE A 101 0.10 -13.00 62.61
N LEU A 102 -0.11 -12.49 63.82
CA LEU A 102 -0.35 -11.08 64.07
C LEU A 102 0.82 -10.24 63.52
N GLY A 103 0.51 -9.27 62.66
CA GLY A 103 1.45 -8.24 62.17
C GLY A 103 2.36 -8.62 61.00
N LYS A 104 2.68 -9.91 60.74
CA LYS A 104 3.50 -10.29 59.57
C LYS A 104 2.78 -10.08 58.25
N ALA A 105 1.51 -10.49 58.17
CA ALA A 105 0.68 -10.32 56.98
C ALA A 105 0.48 -8.83 56.67
N ASP A 106 0.09 -8.04 57.68
CA ASP A 106 -0.14 -6.60 57.53
C ASP A 106 1.13 -5.85 57.13
N LYS A 107 2.31 -6.28 57.63
CA LYS A 107 3.59 -5.72 57.21
C LYS A 107 3.82 -5.93 55.72
N ILE A 108 3.61 -7.13 55.19
CA ILE A 108 3.79 -7.42 53.75
C ILE A 108 2.84 -6.56 52.91
N TYR A 109 1.57 -6.49 53.31
CA TYR A 109 0.57 -5.73 52.59
C TYR A 109 0.87 -4.22 52.59
N ASN A 110 1.09 -3.65 53.77
CA ASN A 110 1.34 -2.21 53.94
C ASN A 110 2.71 -1.75 53.43
N GLN A 111 3.70 -2.66 53.40
CA GLN A 111 5.05 -2.32 52.96
C GLN A 111 5.26 -2.57 51.47
N TYR A 112 4.66 -3.60 50.88
CA TYR A 112 4.96 -4.01 49.50
C TYR A 112 3.80 -3.89 48.52
N VAL A 113 2.55 -3.82 48.98
CA VAL A 113 1.36 -3.86 48.10
C VAL A 113 0.67 -2.50 48.02
N ILE A 114 0.52 -1.79 49.14
CA ILE A 114 -0.21 -0.51 49.21
C ILE A 114 0.62 0.63 49.81
N ASN A 115 0.20 1.87 49.53
CA ASN A 115 0.58 3.08 50.26
C ASN A 115 -0.53 3.39 51.29
N PRO A 116 -0.40 2.95 52.56
CA PRO A 116 -1.50 3.01 53.53
C PRO A 116 -1.97 4.44 53.83
N TYR A 117 -1.04 5.41 53.75
CA TYR A 117 -1.28 6.82 54.01
C TYR A 117 -1.69 7.64 52.78
N SER A 118 -1.85 7.00 51.62
CA SER A 118 -2.33 7.68 50.41
C SER A 118 -3.77 8.16 50.57
N GLU A 119 -4.04 9.39 50.11
CA GLU A 119 -5.38 9.97 50.03
C GLU A 119 -6.13 9.58 48.75
N LYS A 120 -5.47 8.89 47.81
CA LYS A 120 -6.09 8.41 46.57
C LYS A 120 -7.07 7.26 46.84
N GLU A 121 -8.08 7.14 45.97
CA GLU A 121 -9.03 6.02 46.00
C GLU A 121 -8.33 4.66 45.81
N ILE A 122 -7.40 4.60 44.85
CA ILE A 122 -6.57 3.41 44.61
C ILE A 122 -5.24 3.59 45.34
N LYS A 123 -5.04 2.81 46.41
CA LYS A 123 -3.83 2.86 47.26
C LYS A 123 -2.73 1.90 46.83
N LEU A 124 -2.85 1.21 45.70
CA LEU A 124 -1.88 0.23 45.24
C LEU A 124 -0.54 0.89 44.88
N LYS A 125 0.57 0.22 45.24
CA LYS A 125 1.93 0.62 44.84
C LYS A 125 2.24 0.32 43.39
N LEU A 126 1.51 -0.60 42.75
CA LEU A 126 1.65 -0.92 41.33
C LEU A 126 0.34 -0.61 40.62
N LEU A 127 0.42 0.21 39.58
CA LEU A 127 -0.70 0.64 38.76
C LEU A 127 -0.51 0.12 37.33
N PRO A 128 -0.99 -1.10 37.02
CA PRO A 128 -0.99 -1.62 35.65
C PRO A 128 -2.01 -0.90 34.74
N PRO A 129 -2.06 -1.20 33.42
CA PRO A 129 -3.13 -0.74 32.54
C PRO A 129 -4.53 -1.12 33.02
N GLU A 130 -5.56 -0.39 32.58
CA GLU A 130 -6.92 -0.38 33.14
C GLU A 130 -7.53 -1.76 33.42
N GLU A 131 -7.48 -2.69 32.47
CA GLU A 131 -8.04 -4.04 32.65
C GLU A 131 -7.32 -4.84 33.74
N ASN A 132 -5.98 -4.83 33.73
CA ASN A 132 -5.18 -5.49 34.76
C ASN A 132 -5.30 -4.78 36.11
N LEU A 133 -5.51 -3.46 36.11
CA LEU A 133 -5.75 -2.70 37.34
C LEU A 133 -7.05 -3.15 37.99
N ASN A 134 -8.10 -3.34 37.20
CA ASN A 134 -9.38 -3.84 37.69
C ASN A 134 -9.22 -5.20 38.39
N ILE A 135 -8.51 -6.15 37.76
CA ILE A 135 -8.20 -7.46 38.36
C ILE A 135 -7.41 -7.29 39.67
N LEU A 136 -6.33 -6.48 39.64
CA LEU A 136 -5.46 -6.29 40.79
C LEU A 136 -6.18 -5.63 41.98
N VAL A 137 -7.04 -4.64 41.72
CA VAL A 137 -7.88 -3.99 42.74
C VAL A 137 -8.89 -4.96 43.34
N LYS A 138 -9.55 -5.78 42.51
CA LYS A 138 -10.48 -6.82 42.97
C LYS A 138 -9.80 -7.85 43.88
N ILE A 139 -8.61 -8.33 43.49
CA ILE A 139 -7.78 -9.23 44.33
C ILE A 139 -7.37 -8.55 45.64
N SER A 140 -6.87 -7.30 45.57
CA SER A 140 -6.39 -6.58 46.76
C SER A 140 -7.50 -6.29 47.78
N ASN A 141 -8.74 -6.08 47.32
CA ASN A 141 -9.89 -5.76 48.16
C ASN A 141 -10.71 -6.99 48.59
N ASN A 142 -10.20 -8.21 48.35
CA ASN A 142 -10.87 -9.47 48.71
C ASN A 142 -12.24 -9.66 48.00
N ARG A 143 -12.38 -9.14 46.77
CA ARG A 143 -13.59 -9.24 45.94
C ARG A 143 -13.41 -10.32 44.88
N PHE A 144 -13.16 -11.55 45.34
CA PHE A 144 -12.85 -12.69 44.47
C PHE A 144 -14.06 -13.20 43.68
N ASP A 145 -15.26 -12.96 44.19
CA ASP A 145 -16.54 -13.22 43.55
C ASP A 145 -16.73 -12.41 42.25
N GLU A 146 -16.15 -11.21 42.17
CA GLU A 146 -16.21 -10.35 40.98
C GLU A 146 -15.17 -10.71 39.89
N LEU A 147 -14.44 -11.83 40.03
CA LEU A 147 -13.34 -12.21 39.12
C LEU A 147 -13.68 -13.31 38.11
N GLU A 148 -14.92 -13.79 38.08
CA GLU A 148 -15.37 -14.89 37.21
C GLU A 148 -15.17 -14.58 35.71
N GLU A 149 -15.37 -13.32 35.31
CA GLU A 149 -15.17 -12.86 33.92
C GLU A 149 -13.69 -12.84 33.48
N PHE A 150 -12.72 -12.92 34.41
CA PHE A 150 -11.29 -12.83 34.13
C PHE A 150 -10.55 -14.16 34.24
N GLN A 151 -11.25 -15.30 34.35
CA GLN A 151 -10.65 -16.63 34.53
C GLN A 151 -9.61 -16.96 33.45
N ASP A 152 -9.80 -16.45 32.23
CA ASP A 152 -8.86 -16.67 31.14
C ASP A 152 -7.62 -15.79 31.16
N ARG A 153 -7.60 -14.74 31.99
CA ARG A 153 -6.49 -13.79 32.06
C ARG A 153 -5.31 -14.35 32.85
N ASN A 154 -4.12 -14.19 32.27
CA ASN A 154 -2.86 -14.62 32.88
C ASN A 154 -2.65 -14.05 34.30
N MET A 155 -3.07 -12.80 34.55
CA MET A 155 -2.96 -12.17 35.88
C MET A 155 -3.70 -12.97 36.95
N LEU A 156 -4.94 -13.37 36.69
CA LEU A 156 -5.74 -14.16 37.62
C LEU A 156 -5.21 -15.60 37.74
N LYS A 157 -4.93 -16.25 36.60
CA LYS A 157 -4.33 -17.61 36.56
C LYS A 157 -3.06 -17.69 37.42
N ASN A 158 -2.19 -16.69 37.32
CA ASN A 158 -0.94 -16.67 38.06
C ASN A 158 -1.11 -16.35 39.55
N TYR A 159 -2.10 -15.53 39.93
CA TYR A 159 -2.47 -15.35 41.33
C TYR A 159 -2.94 -16.67 41.95
N LEU A 160 -3.89 -17.35 41.29
CA LEU A 160 -4.44 -18.64 41.73
C LEU A 160 -3.36 -19.72 41.79
N PHE A 161 -2.40 -19.70 40.86
CA PHE A 161 -1.21 -20.55 40.92
C PHE A 161 -0.42 -20.33 42.23
N PHE A 162 -0.11 -19.08 42.59
CA PHE A 162 0.63 -18.80 43.82
C PHE A 162 -0.14 -19.20 45.08
N GLU A 163 -1.45 -18.93 45.11
CA GLU A 163 -2.34 -19.36 46.20
C GLU A 163 -2.24 -20.89 46.40
N LYS A 164 -2.43 -21.66 45.32
CA LYS A 164 -2.34 -23.13 45.33
C LYS A 164 -0.96 -23.65 45.72
N GLU A 165 0.13 -23.01 45.29
CA GLU A 165 1.48 -23.41 45.70
C GLU A 165 1.75 -23.12 47.17
N LEU A 166 1.27 -21.98 47.68
CA LEU A 166 1.41 -21.60 49.09
C LEU A 166 0.58 -22.49 50.03
N GLU A 167 -0.54 -23.05 49.56
CA GLU A 167 -1.31 -24.04 50.32
C GLU A 167 -0.54 -25.33 50.60
N LYS A 168 0.36 -25.71 49.69
CA LYS A 168 1.19 -26.93 49.81
C LYS A 168 2.38 -26.76 50.74
N LEU A 169 2.75 -25.52 51.07
CA LEU A 169 3.95 -25.24 51.87
C LEU A 169 3.66 -25.33 53.36
N SER A 170 4.61 -25.91 54.10
CA SER A 170 4.66 -25.82 55.55
C SER A 170 4.99 -24.39 56.02
N PHE A 171 4.72 -24.08 57.28
CA PHE A 171 5.05 -22.76 57.84
C PHE A 171 6.56 -22.45 57.77
N GLU A 172 7.41 -23.47 57.96
CA GLU A 172 8.86 -23.32 57.82
C GLU A 172 9.27 -22.97 56.38
N GLU A 173 8.64 -23.61 55.39
CA GLU A 173 8.89 -23.30 53.98
C GLU A 173 8.38 -21.92 53.57
N ILE A 174 7.30 -21.43 54.17
CA ILE A 174 6.87 -20.03 53.98
C ILE A 174 7.93 -19.07 54.54
N ASN A 175 8.54 -19.37 55.70
CA ASN A 175 9.65 -18.54 56.20
C ASN A 175 10.88 -18.63 55.29
N HIS A 176 11.17 -19.78 54.68
CA HIS A 176 12.19 -19.86 53.63
C HIS A 176 11.84 -18.99 52.43
N LEU A 177 10.60 -19.01 51.95
CA LEU A 177 10.15 -18.15 50.84
C LEU A 177 10.36 -16.66 51.16
N LEU A 178 9.98 -16.21 52.37
CA LEU A 178 10.20 -14.84 52.83
C LEU A 178 11.69 -14.47 52.89
N LYS A 179 12.54 -15.35 53.43
CA LYS A 179 14.00 -15.18 53.40
C LYS A 179 14.53 -15.08 51.97
N GLY A 180 13.97 -15.87 51.04
CA GLY A 180 14.31 -15.82 49.63
C GLY A 180 14.01 -14.47 49.00
N ILE A 181 12.82 -13.91 49.29
CA ILE A 181 12.40 -12.57 48.83
C ILE A 181 13.37 -11.49 49.31
N GLU A 182 13.85 -11.56 50.56
CA GLU A 182 14.81 -10.59 51.12
C GLU A 182 16.21 -10.64 50.48
N LYS A 183 16.51 -11.73 49.76
CA LYS A 183 17.76 -11.94 49.00
C LYS A 183 17.65 -11.54 47.53
N LEU A 184 16.46 -11.20 47.04
CA LEU A 184 16.27 -10.77 45.66
C LEU A 184 16.91 -9.39 45.42
N ILE A 185 17.78 -9.32 44.42
CA ILE A 185 18.44 -8.09 43.95
C ILE A 185 18.05 -7.79 42.50
N TYR A 186 18.02 -6.50 42.15
CA TYR A 186 17.78 -6.01 40.81
C TYR A 186 18.72 -4.84 40.48
N ILE A 187 18.91 -4.59 39.19
CA ILE A 187 19.58 -3.37 38.72
C ILE A 187 18.53 -2.27 38.57
N ASP A 188 18.66 -1.24 39.40
CA ASP A 188 17.84 -0.04 39.45
C ASP A 188 18.35 0.98 38.45
N ILE A 189 17.54 1.33 37.44
CA ILE A 189 17.85 2.36 36.45
C ILE A 189 16.78 3.45 36.55
N ALA A 190 17.12 4.51 37.29
CA ALA A 190 16.27 5.69 37.42
C ALA A 190 16.63 6.74 36.37
N LEU A 191 15.61 7.22 35.65
CA LEU A 191 15.69 8.28 34.66
C LEU A 191 14.95 9.52 35.17
N GLU A 192 15.62 10.67 35.14
CA GLU A 192 15.03 11.93 35.61
C GLU A 192 14.37 12.66 34.43
N LYS A 193 13.05 12.91 34.49
CA LYS A 193 12.30 13.62 33.45
C LYS A 193 12.92 15.01 33.21
N GLY A 194 13.12 15.37 31.93
CA GLY A 194 13.74 16.64 31.53
C GLY A 194 15.26 16.71 31.64
N LYS A 195 15.92 15.74 32.30
CA LYS A 195 17.39 15.63 32.37
C LYS A 195 17.92 14.51 31.49
N ASP A 196 17.31 13.33 31.64
CA ASP A 196 17.55 12.17 30.79
C ASP A 196 16.55 12.20 29.63
N ASP A 197 16.94 11.64 28.48
CA ASP A 197 16.07 11.46 27.32
C ASP A 197 15.49 10.03 27.39
N PRO A 198 14.26 9.85 27.94
CA PRO A 198 13.74 8.52 28.21
C PRO A 198 13.43 7.77 26.91
N GLN A 199 13.16 8.51 25.83
CA GLN A 199 12.90 7.99 24.51
C GLN A 199 14.16 7.35 23.91
N LYS A 200 15.31 8.05 23.94
CA LYS A 200 16.59 7.45 23.51
C LYS A 200 16.98 6.22 24.32
N ILE A 201 16.69 6.21 25.62
CA ILE A 201 17.00 5.08 26.48
C ILE A 201 16.06 3.90 26.19
N PHE A 202 14.78 4.17 25.95
CA PHE A 202 13.83 3.17 25.48
C PHE A 202 14.27 2.55 24.15
N GLU A 203 14.67 3.37 23.18
CA GLU A 203 15.20 2.91 21.88
C GLU A 203 16.46 2.05 22.06
N SER A 204 17.40 2.50 22.89
CA SER A 204 18.64 1.77 23.15
C SER A 204 18.45 0.47 23.91
N LEU A 205 17.43 0.36 24.78
CA LEU A 205 17.13 -0.88 25.50
C LEU A 205 16.48 -1.90 24.57
N ASN A 206 15.60 -1.46 23.67
CA ASN A 206 14.89 -2.35 22.75
C ASN A 206 15.71 -2.74 21.51
N SER A 207 16.73 -1.95 21.12
CA SER A 207 17.61 -2.27 19.98
C SER A 207 18.47 -3.52 20.17
N THR A 208 18.55 -4.05 21.39
CA THR A 208 19.27 -5.30 21.70
C THR A 208 18.37 -6.55 21.67
N GLY A 209 17.07 -6.39 21.39
CA GLY A 209 16.05 -7.45 21.32
C GLY A 209 15.40 -7.58 19.93
N LEU A 210 14.14 -8.04 19.88
CA LEU A 210 13.32 -7.99 18.65
C LEU A 210 13.01 -6.52 18.33
N ASP A 211 13.33 -6.09 17.11
CA ASP A 211 13.09 -4.72 16.65
C ASP A 211 11.60 -4.33 16.79
N LEU A 212 11.36 -3.19 17.44
CA LEU A 212 10.02 -2.58 17.47
C LEU A 212 9.65 -2.07 16.08
N SER A 213 8.36 -2.19 15.72
CA SER A 213 7.89 -1.57 14.49
C SER A 213 7.93 -0.05 14.60
N GLN A 214 7.98 0.65 13.46
CA GLN A 214 7.91 2.11 13.46
C GLN A 214 6.60 2.62 14.10
N GLY A 215 5.51 1.88 13.89
CA GLY A 215 4.23 2.15 14.56
C GLY A 215 4.34 2.07 16.09
N ASP A 216 5.05 1.08 16.64
CA ASP A 216 5.27 0.96 18.09
C ASP A 216 6.10 2.12 18.63
N LEU A 217 7.17 2.52 17.93
CA LEU A 217 8.00 3.66 18.31
C LEU A 217 7.16 4.95 18.35
N ILE A 218 6.30 5.16 17.35
CA ILE A 218 5.43 6.33 17.26
C ILE A 218 4.36 6.32 18.36
N ARG A 219 3.71 5.18 18.62
CA ARG A 219 2.79 5.03 19.76
C ARG A 219 3.45 5.47 21.05
N ASN A 220 4.63 4.93 21.32
CA ASN A 220 5.34 5.17 22.57
C ASN A 220 5.73 6.64 22.68
N TYR A 221 6.21 7.25 21.59
CA TYR A 221 6.52 8.68 21.56
C TYR A 221 5.31 9.57 21.86
N ILE A 222 4.14 9.26 21.29
CA ILE A 222 2.91 10.02 21.54
C ILE A 222 2.52 10.00 23.03
N LEU A 223 2.76 8.88 23.72
CA LEU A 223 2.21 8.63 25.05
C LEU A 223 3.21 8.87 26.21
N MET A 224 4.52 8.84 25.96
CA MET A 224 5.55 8.81 27.01
C MET A 224 5.60 10.07 27.89
N ASP A 225 5.23 11.24 27.35
CA ASP A 225 5.25 12.51 28.07
C ASP A 225 3.89 12.89 28.71
N LEU A 226 2.84 12.09 28.47
CA LEU A 226 1.47 12.38 28.93
C LEU A 226 1.21 11.83 30.33
N GLU A 227 0.29 12.46 31.05
CA GLU A 227 -0.24 11.95 32.33
C GLU A 227 -1.08 10.68 32.13
N ARG A 228 -1.20 9.83 33.16
CA ARG A 228 -1.86 8.51 33.03
C ARG A 228 -3.29 8.57 32.50
N SER A 229 -4.10 9.53 32.95
CA SER A 229 -5.48 9.71 32.48
C SER A 229 -5.52 10.06 30.99
N GLU A 230 -4.62 10.94 30.55
CA GLU A 230 -4.49 11.34 29.16
C GLU A 230 -3.91 10.21 28.30
N GLN A 231 -2.93 9.45 28.81
CA GLN A 231 -2.43 8.25 28.14
C GLN A 231 -3.56 7.26 27.83
N ASN A 232 -4.41 6.95 28.81
CA ASN A 232 -5.55 6.07 28.64
C ASN A 232 -6.51 6.61 27.56
N HIS A 233 -6.86 7.90 27.63
CA HIS A 233 -7.73 8.55 26.65
C HIS A 233 -7.15 8.48 25.23
N ILE A 234 -5.91 8.91 25.04
CA ILE A 234 -5.26 8.91 23.73
C ILE A 234 -5.10 7.49 23.18
N TYR A 235 -4.70 6.54 24.02
CA TYR A 235 -4.52 5.15 23.59
C TYR A 235 -5.85 4.51 23.17
N LYS A 236 -6.90 4.66 23.99
CA LYS A 236 -8.20 4.04 23.76
C LYS A 236 -8.97 4.67 22.61
N ASP A 237 -9.01 6.00 22.56
CA ASP A 237 -9.93 6.71 21.66
C ASP A 237 -9.28 7.06 20.31
N TYR A 238 -7.94 7.04 20.22
CA TYR A 238 -7.21 7.35 18.98
C TYR A 238 -6.36 6.18 18.50
N TRP A 239 -5.46 5.67 19.34
CA TRP A 239 -4.48 4.68 18.89
C TRP A 239 -5.10 3.31 18.56
N ILE A 240 -5.96 2.77 19.42
CA ILE A 240 -6.65 1.49 19.17
C ILE A 240 -7.46 1.55 17.86
N PRO A 241 -8.27 2.58 17.58
CA PRO A 241 -8.95 2.73 16.29
C PRO A 241 -7.99 2.72 15.10
N ILE A 242 -6.89 3.48 15.16
CA ILE A 242 -5.88 3.51 14.08
C ILE A 242 -5.28 2.12 13.87
N GLU A 243 -4.93 1.43 14.95
CA GLU A 243 -4.34 0.11 14.91
C GLU A 243 -5.32 -0.93 14.32
N ASN A 244 -6.59 -0.90 14.70
CA ASN A 244 -7.63 -1.79 14.17
C ASN A 244 -7.93 -1.50 12.69
N ASN A 245 -7.98 -0.23 12.32
CA ASN A 245 -8.17 0.18 10.93
C ASN A 245 -7.06 -0.36 10.02
N CYS A 246 -5.83 -0.42 10.54
CA CYS A 246 -4.63 -0.85 9.81
C CYS A 246 -4.27 -2.34 10.00
N LYS A 247 -5.14 -3.15 10.61
CA LYS A 247 -4.94 -4.60 10.75
C LYS A 247 -5.79 -5.40 9.78
N VAL A 248 -5.21 -6.50 9.29
CA VAL A 248 -5.88 -7.53 8.50
C VAL A 248 -5.65 -8.89 9.14
N SER A 249 -6.73 -9.65 9.33
CA SER A 249 -6.69 -11.00 9.90
C SER A 249 -6.95 -12.02 8.80
N ASN A 250 -5.97 -12.86 8.51
CA ASN A 250 -6.08 -13.95 7.54
C ASN A 250 -6.03 -15.28 8.31
N GLY A 251 -7.19 -15.69 8.84
CA GLY A 251 -7.26 -16.85 9.73
C GLY A 251 -6.53 -16.60 11.05
N SER A 252 -5.48 -17.38 11.34
CA SER A 252 -4.67 -17.27 12.56
C SER A 252 -3.57 -16.20 12.50
N GLU A 253 -3.27 -15.65 11.33
CA GLU A 253 -2.23 -14.64 11.15
C GLU A 253 -2.82 -13.22 11.13
N ILE A 254 -2.23 -12.33 11.93
CA ILE A 254 -2.59 -10.90 11.99
C ILE A 254 -1.44 -10.11 11.39
N THR A 255 -1.71 -9.44 10.27
CA THR A 255 -0.75 -8.51 9.65
C THR A 255 -1.11 -7.08 10.04
N SER A 256 -0.13 -6.33 10.54
CA SER A 256 -0.27 -4.90 10.89
C SER A 256 0.37 -4.01 9.83
N TYR A 257 -0.42 -3.08 9.29
CA TYR A 257 0.01 -2.08 8.31
C TYR A 257 0.16 -0.69 8.92
N VAL A 258 0.18 -0.55 10.25
CA VAL A 258 0.28 0.75 10.94
C VAL A 258 1.52 1.53 10.49
N SER A 259 2.65 0.85 10.33
CA SER A 259 3.90 1.49 9.88
C SER A 259 3.81 1.99 8.43
N ASP A 260 3.15 1.24 7.55
CA ASP A 260 2.93 1.64 6.15
C ASP A 260 1.93 2.79 6.05
N PHE A 261 0.83 2.73 6.81
CA PHE A 261 -0.14 3.80 6.93
C PHE A 261 0.51 5.11 7.37
N ILE A 262 1.28 5.11 8.47
CA ILE A 262 1.90 6.35 8.99
C ILE A 262 2.88 6.92 7.97
N ARG A 263 3.65 6.06 7.26
CA ARG A 263 4.53 6.53 6.18
C ARG A 263 3.75 7.23 5.07
N ASP A 264 2.65 6.63 4.62
CA ASP A 264 1.85 7.16 3.52
C ASP A 264 1.11 8.46 3.97
N TYR A 265 0.59 8.49 5.20
CA TYR A 265 0.00 9.69 5.82
C TYR A 265 1.01 10.84 5.94
N LEU A 266 2.20 10.59 6.46
CA LEU A 266 3.25 11.61 6.55
C LEU A 266 3.70 12.08 5.16
N THR A 267 3.77 11.18 4.18
CA THR A 267 4.10 11.55 2.79
C THR A 267 3.04 12.48 2.23
N LEU A 268 1.75 12.20 2.46
CA LEU A 268 0.65 13.08 2.06
C LEU A 268 0.75 14.46 2.72
N LYS A 269 1.05 14.52 4.03
CA LYS A 269 1.08 15.79 4.79
C LYS A 269 2.32 16.63 4.57
N THR A 270 3.47 16.00 4.28
CA THR A 270 4.76 16.69 4.14
C THR A 270 5.23 16.79 2.70
N GLU A 271 4.54 16.12 1.77
CA GLU A 271 4.93 15.96 0.36
C GLU A 271 6.36 15.42 0.21
N LYS A 272 6.83 14.59 1.16
CA LYS A 272 8.19 14.01 1.20
C LYS A 272 8.15 12.52 1.51
N ILE A 273 8.61 11.70 0.57
CA ILE A 273 8.74 10.26 0.79
C ILE A 273 9.85 10.00 1.79
N SER A 274 9.50 9.26 2.83
CA SER A 274 10.44 8.81 3.86
C SER A 274 10.68 7.30 3.72
N SER A 275 11.94 6.87 3.81
CA SER A 275 12.23 5.43 3.91
C SER A 275 11.69 4.89 5.24
N LYS A 276 11.28 3.62 5.27
CA LYS A 276 10.70 2.98 6.48
C LYS A 276 11.51 3.25 7.77
N PRO A 277 12.86 3.17 7.79
CA PRO A 277 13.64 3.43 9.00
C PRO A 277 13.65 4.89 9.47
N LYS A 278 13.27 5.85 8.62
CA LYS A 278 13.26 7.30 8.91
C LYS A 278 11.87 7.83 9.25
N VAL A 279 10.83 7.00 9.17
CA VAL A 279 9.43 7.41 9.39
C VAL A 279 9.26 8.02 10.77
N PHE A 280 9.85 7.41 11.80
CA PHE A 280 9.80 7.92 13.16
C PHE A 280 10.47 9.30 13.33
N GLU A 281 11.64 9.54 12.74
CA GLU A 281 12.32 10.85 12.81
C GLU A 281 11.49 11.96 12.14
N VAL A 282 10.85 11.64 11.01
CA VAL A 282 9.96 12.57 10.30
C VAL A 282 8.68 12.81 11.11
N PHE A 283 8.14 11.77 11.75
CA PHE A 283 7.00 11.89 12.65
C PHE A 283 7.30 12.84 13.81
N LYS A 284 8.45 12.69 14.49
CA LYS A 284 8.85 13.58 15.60
C LYS A 284 8.85 15.05 15.18
N THR A 285 9.41 15.34 14.00
CA THR A 285 9.44 16.70 13.46
C THR A 285 8.04 17.21 13.12
N TYR A 286 7.18 16.35 12.58
CA TYR A 286 5.80 16.68 12.23
C TYR A 286 4.91 16.91 13.46
N TYR A 287 5.09 16.16 14.54
CA TYR A 287 4.13 16.07 15.65
C TYR A 287 4.26 17.18 16.72
N VAL A 288 5.29 18.04 16.67
CA VAL A 288 5.62 19.01 17.75
C VAL A 288 4.47 19.95 18.18
N ASN A 289 3.59 20.36 17.27
CA ASN A 289 2.51 21.32 17.52
C ASN A 289 1.14 20.76 17.12
N GLU A 290 0.04 21.25 17.72
CA GLU A 290 -1.34 20.81 17.42
C GLU A 290 -1.53 19.28 17.53
N THR A 291 -0.90 18.66 18.54
CA THR A 291 -0.81 17.20 18.73
C THR A 291 -2.18 16.51 18.65
N HIS A 292 -3.15 16.99 19.41
CA HIS A 292 -4.50 16.40 19.45
C HIS A 292 -5.23 16.46 18.09
N LYS A 293 -5.16 17.60 17.40
CA LYS A 293 -5.73 17.77 16.06
C LYS A 293 -5.06 16.86 15.03
N LYS A 294 -3.74 16.68 15.13
CA LYS A 294 -2.99 15.75 14.25
C LYS A 294 -3.32 14.29 14.52
N LEU A 295 -3.60 13.91 15.77
CA LEU A 295 -4.05 12.57 16.12
C LEU A 295 -5.45 12.30 15.57
N GLU A 296 -6.39 13.24 15.73
CA GLU A 296 -7.74 13.10 15.17
C GLU A 296 -7.70 13.01 13.65
N ASP A 297 -6.88 13.84 13.00
CA ASP A 297 -6.66 13.77 11.56
C ASP A 297 -6.07 12.39 11.16
N MET A 298 -5.05 11.91 11.86
CA MET A 298 -4.47 10.58 11.63
C MET A 298 -5.51 9.46 11.83
N ARG A 299 -6.40 9.57 12.82
CA ARG A 299 -7.52 8.64 13.04
C ARG A 299 -8.43 8.58 11.82
N ARG A 300 -8.88 9.73 11.30
CA ARG A 300 -9.74 9.81 10.11
C ARG A 300 -9.07 9.26 8.85
N TYR A 301 -7.80 9.58 8.62
CA TYR A 301 -7.06 9.01 7.48
C TYR A 301 -6.83 7.50 7.61
N SER A 302 -6.75 6.97 8.84
CA SER A 302 -6.66 5.51 9.04
C SER A 302 -7.95 4.79 8.62
N GLU A 303 -9.12 5.43 8.79
CA GLU A 303 -10.40 4.89 8.31
C GLU A 303 -10.42 4.82 6.77
N ALA A 304 -9.91 5.84 6.09
CA ALA A 304 -9.73 5.82 4.64
C ALA A 304 -8.72 4.74 4.19
N TYR A 305 -7.58 4.64 4.88
CA TYR A 305 -6.59 3.59 4.61
C TYR A 305 -7.16 2.18 4.84
N SER A 306 -8.12 2.02 5.75
CA SER A 306 -8.78 0.74 5.99
C SER A 306 -9.49 0.21 4.75
N LEU A 307 -10.12 1.08 3.94
CA LEU A 307 -10.77 0.69 2.68
C LEU A 307 -9.77 0.30 1.60
N ILE A 308 -8.56 0.87 1.64
CA ILE A 308 -7.48 0.44 0.75
C ILE A 308 -7.13 -1.01 1.07
N ILE A 309 -6.85 -1.34 2.33
CA ILE A 309 -6.38 -2.70 2.70
C ILE A 309 -7.51 -3.73 2.86
N LYS A 310 -8.73 -3.28 3.10
CA LYS A 310 -9.94 -4.10 3.27
C LYS A 310 -11.09 -3.55 2.40
N PRO A 311 -11.02 -3.66 1.07
CA PRO A 311 -12.08 -3.15 0.18
C PRO A 311 -13.47 -3.68 0.50
N TYR A 312 -13.58 -4.91 1.03
CA TYR A 312 -14.85 -5.53 1.41
C TYR A 312 -15.63 -4.78 2.50
N LEU A 313 -15.03 -3.79 3.17
CA LEU A 313 -15.71 -2.89 4.10
C LEU A 313 -16.48 -1.77 3.37
N GLU A 314 -16.22 -1.55 2.08
CA GLU A 314 -16.97 -0.58 1.28
C GLU A 314 -18.38 -1.10 0.99
N LYS A 315 -19.37 -0.22 1.14
CA LYS A 315 -20.79 -0.57 0.99
C LYS A 315 -21.20 -0.57 -0.48
N ASP A 316 -20.66 0.35 -1.25
CA ASP A 316 -20.92 0.42 -2.68
C ASP A 316 -20.19 -0.70 -3.43
N LYS A 317 -20.94 -1.55 -4.12
CA LYS A 317 -20.40 -2.74 -4.78
C LYS A 317 -19.52 -2.44 -5.98
N ASP A 318 -19.77 -1.34 -6.69
CA ASP A 318 -18.91 -0.96 -7.82
C ASP A 318 -17.57 -0.43 -7.30
N ILE A 319 -17.60 0.47 -6.31
CA ILE A 319 -16.38 1.00 -5.69
C ILE A 319 -15.59 -0.11 -5.02
N GLN A 320 -16.26 -1.00 -4.27
CA GLN A 320 -15.64 -2.19 -3.68
C GLN A 320 -14.85 -2.97 -4.75
N ARG A 321 -15.50 -3.30 -5.86
CA ARG A 321 -14.89 -4.05 -6.96
C ARG A 321 -13.70 -3.31 -7.56
N GLU A 322 -13.80 -2.00 -7.80
CA GLU A 322 -12.69 -1.23 -8.38
C GLU A 322 -11.51 -1.06 -7.42
N LEU A 323 -11.75 -1.01 -6.10
CA LEU A 323 -10.70 -1.06 -5.08
C LEU A 323 -10.02 -2.45 -5.02
N GLU A 324 -10.79 -3.53 -5.14
CA GLU A 324 -10.26 -4.90 -5.22
C GLU A 324 -9.40 -5.08 -6.49
N ASN A 325 -9.87 -4.58 -7.63
CA ASN A 325 -9.14 -4.58 -8.89
C ASN A 325 -7.79 -3.87 -8.79
N LEU A 326 -7.75 -2.71 -8.12
CA LEU A 326 -6.50 -1.98 -7.88
C LEU A 326 -5.51 -2.76 -7.00
N ASN A 327 -5.99 -3.59 -6.07
CA ASN A 327 -5.11 -4.42 -5.24
C ASN A 327 -4.25 -5.36 -6.09
N SER A 328 -4.82 -5.91 -7.16
CA SER A 328 -4.13 -6.84 -8.06
C SER A 328 -3.06 -6.18 -8.95
N LEU A 329 -2.99 -4.84 -9.00
CA LEU A 329 -2.08 -4.06 -9.86
C LEU A 329 -0.89 -3.43 -9.11
N ASP A 330 -0.49 -3.95 -7.94
CA ASP A 330 0.60 -3.42 -7.10
C ASP A 330 0.40 -1.95 -6.67
N LYS A 331 -0.72 -1.68 -5.99
CA LYS A 331 -1.13 -0.33 -5.53
C LYS A 331 -0.20 0.39 -4.55
N THR A 332 0.80 -0.28 -3.98
CA THR A 332 1.56 0.28 -2.83
C THR A 332 2.14 1.67 -3.10
N VAL A 333 2.45 1.94 -4.37
CA VAL A 333 2.97 3.20 -4.86
C VAL A 333 1.93 4.33 -4.86
N ILE A 334 0.65 4.02 -5.04
CA ILE A 334 -0.43 5.00 -5.12
C ILE A 334 -1.19 5.18 -3.81
N ASN A 335 -0.90 4.38 -2.78
CA ASN A 335 -1.58 4.44 -1.48
C ASN A 335 -1.60 5.85 -0.89
N THR A 336 -0.49 6.59 -0.97
CA THR A 336 -0.40 7.98 -0.49
C THR A 336 -1.43 8.89 -1.17
N PHE A 337 -1.67 8.70 -2.47
CA PHE A 337 -2.70 9.44 -3.18
C PHE A 337 -4.11 8.94 -2.83
N LEU A 338 -4.31 7.62 -2.84
CA LEU A 338 -5.60 6.98 -2.56
C LEU A 338 -6.15 7.33 -1.17
N ILE A 339 -5.32 7.40 -0.12
CA ILE A 339 -5.82 7.76 1.22
C ILE A 339 -6.46 9.14 1.24
N GLY A 340 -5.92 10.10 0.48
CA GLY A 340 -6.47 11.45 0.39
C GLY A 340 -7.79 11.45 -0.35
N ILE A 341 -7.83 10.80 -1.51
CA ILE A 341 -9.03 10.71 -2.34
C ILE A 341 -10.17 9.98 -1.61
N ILE A 342 -9.89 8.85 -0.97
CA ILE A 342 -10.89 8.09 -0.21
C ILE A 342 -11.39 8.90 0.99
N LYS A 343 -10.50 9.63 1.66
CA LYS A 343 -10.89 10.51 2.77
C LYS A 343 -11.82 11.64 2.30
N ASP A 344 -11.57 12.22 1.12
CA ASP A 344 -12.44 13.27 0.58
C ASP A 344 -13.77 12.71 0.06
N TYR A 345 -13.78 11.48 -0.47
CA TYR A 345 -15.02 10.75 -0.77
C TYR A 345 -15.84 10.47 0.51
N LYS A 346 -15.20 10.00 1.57
CA LYS A 346 -15.83 9.75 2.89
C LYS A 346 -16.41 11.02 3.52
N ASP A 347 -15.75 12.15 3.28
CA ASP A 347 -16.18 13.46 3.77
C ASP A 347 -17.23 14.13 2.86
N GLU A 348 -17.72 13.42 1.84
CA GLU A 348 -18.70 13.92 0.86
C GLU A 348 -18.20 15.16 0.09
N ILE A 349 -16.89 15.34 0.00
CA ILE A 349 -16.24 16.39 -0.81
C ILE A 349 -16.11 15.94 -2.27
N LEU A 350 -15.88 14.63 -2.48
CA LEU A 350 -15.75 14.00 -3.79
C LEU A 350 -16.99 13.14 -4.07
N GLU A 351 -17.63 13.36 -5.22
CA GLU A 351 -18.81 12.61 -5.62
C GLU A 351 -18.50 11.16 -5.96
N ARG A 352 -19.47 10.27 -5.76
CA ARG A 352 -19.35 8.83 -6.00
C ARG A 352 -18.86 8.49 -7.40
N ASP A 353 -19.50 9.05 -8.42
CA ASP A 353 -19.20 8.69 -9.81
C ASP A 353 -17.84 9.24 -10.26
N GLU A 354 -17.47 10.41 -9.76
CA GLU A 354 -16.13 10.97 -9.98
C GLU A 354 -15.05 10.09 -9.32
N PHE A 355 -15.27 9.65 -8.08
CA PHE A 355 -14.38 8.73 -7.40
C PHE A 355 -14.24 7.40 -8.13
N LEU A 356 -15.35 6.81 -8.58
CA LEU A 356 -15.36 5.58 -9.38
C LEU A 356 -14.51 5.74 -10.66
N ASN A 357 -14.70 6.84 -11.39
CA ASN A 357 -13.94 7.14 -12.60
C ASN A 357 -12.44 7.33 -12.31
N ILE A 358 -12.07 7.94 -11.18
CA ILE A 358 -10.68 8.04 -10.73
C ILE A 358 -10.06 6.63 -10.53
N LEU A 359 -10.77 5.72 -9.86
CA LEU A 359 -10.29 4.36 -9.65
C LEU A 359 -10.06 3.62 -10.98
N ILE A 360 -10.98 3.78 -11.94
CA ILE A 360 -10.89 3.17 -13.28
C ILE A 360 -9.71 3.76 -14.06
N LEU A 361 -9.51 5.08 -14.03
CA LEU A 361 -8.39 5.74 -14.71
C LEU A 361 -7.03 5.30 -14.14
N LEU A 362 -6.92 5.19 -12.82
CA LEU A 362 -5.71 4.68 -12.15
C LEU A 362 -5.40 3.24 -12.59
N GLN A 363 -6.42 2.38 -12.68
CA GLN A 363 -6.23 1.02 -13.18
C GLN A 363 -5.71 1.01 -14.60
N SER A 364 -6.30 1.81 -15.50
CA SER A 364 -5.84 1.96 -16.88
C SER A 364 -4.37 2.37 -16.95
N TYR A 365 -4.01 3.44 -16.23
CA TYR A 365 -2.65 3.96 -16.21
C TYR A 365 -1.63 2.95 -15.66
N LEU A 366 -1.91 2.34 -14.50
CA LEU A 366 -1.01 1.38 -13.88
C LEU A 366 -0.84 0.12 -14.75
N TRP A 367 -1.93 -0.39 -15.28
CA TRP A 367 -1.92 -1.59 -16.11
C TRP A 367 -1.15 -1.36 -17.43
N ARG A 368 -1.44 -0.26 -18.14
CA ARG A 368 -0.71 0.10 -19.37
C ARG A 368 0.78 0.22 -19.12
N ARG A 369 1.19 0.94 -18.06
CA ARG A 369 2.62 1.07 -17.70
C ARG A 369 3.27 -0.25 -17.36
N TYR A 370 2.56 -1.15 -16.68
CA TYR A 370 3.04 -2.50 -16.40
C TYR A 370 3.29 -3.26 -17.70
N ILE A 371 2.34 -3.23 -18.65
CA ILE A 371 2.47 -3.90 -19.95
C ILE A 371 3.64 -3.33 -20.75
N THR A 372 3.77 -2.01 -20.83
CA THR A 372 4.85 -1.33 -21.57
C THR A 372 6.17 -1.23 -20.79
N GLU A 373 6.30 -1.93 -19.66
CA GLU A 373 7.53 -2.05 -18.85
C GLU A 373 8.12 -0.71 -18.39
N LYS A 374 7.27 0.30 -18.20
CA LYS A 374 7.71 1.62 -17.74
C LYS A 374 8.17 1.51 -16.27
N PRO A 375 9.28 2.14 -15.87
CA PRO A 375 9.82 1.99 -14.51
C PRO A 375 8.83 2.42 -13.42
N THR A 376 8.71 1.59 -12.38
CA THR A 376 7.84 1.84 -11.21
C THR A 376 8.41 2.86 -10.23
N ASN A 377 9.74 3.05 -10.20
CA ASN A 377 10.39 4.04 -9.33
C ASN A 377 9.94 5.48 -9.59
N ALA A 378 9.53 5.79 -10.82
CA ALA A 378 8.99 7.09 -11.19
C ALA A 378 7.60 7.32 -10.57
N LEU A 379 6.78 6.26 -10.42
CA LEU A 379 5.41 6.35 -9.91
C LEU A 379 5.38 6.90 -8.48
N ASN A 380 6.29 6.46 -7.61
CA ASN A 380 6.37 6.99 -6.24
C ASN A 380 6.51 8.52 -6.22
N LYS A 381 7.39 9.07 -7.07
CA LYS A 381 7.60 10.52 -7.18
C LYS A 381 6.40 11.25 -7.79
N ILE A 382 5.73 10.61 -8.75
CA ILE A 382 4.52 11.14 -9.40
C ILE A 382 3.40 11.32 -8.36
N PHE A 383 3.14 10.29 -7.55
CA PHE A 383 2.02 10.28 -6.60
C PHE A 383 2.29 11.00 -5.27
N GLN A 384 3.56 11.20 -4.90
CA GLN A 384 3.99 11.88 -3.65
C GLN A 384 3.31 13.22 -3.39
N GLY A 385 3.14 14.06 -4.41
CA GLY A 385 2.50 15.39 -4.31
C GLY A 385 1.24 15.52 -5.16
N MET A 386 0.71 14.40 -5.65
CA MET A 386 -0.42 14.42 -6.59
C MET A 386 -1.70 14.87 -5.90
N TYR A 387 -1.96 14.35 -4.70
CA TYR A 387 -3.16 14.69 -3.93
C TYR A 387 -3.30 16.21 -3.70
N SER A 388 -2.24 16.88 -3.24
CA SER A 388 -2.24 18.33 -3.00
C SER A 388 -2.43 19.16 -4.27
N LYS A 389 -2.05 18.65 -5.45
CA LYS A 389 -2.24 19.34 -6.73
C LYS A 389 -3.68 19.26 -7.20
N ILE A 390 -4.31 18.09 -7.00
CA ILE A 390 -5.65 17.79 -7.49
C ILE A 390 -6.72 18.39 -6.57
N SER A 391 -6.58 18.22 -5.25
CA SER A 391 -7.58 18.67 -4.25
C SER A 391 -7.79 20.19 -4.19
N LYS A 392 -6.86 21.01 -4.72
CA LYS A 392 -6.95 22.48 -4.67
C LYS A 392 -7.97 23.08 -5.65
N ASN A 393 -8.30 22.38 -6.74
CA ASN A 393 -8.99 22.95 -7.90
C ASN A 393 -10.41 22.42 -8.12
N GLY A 394 -10.93 21.58 -7.22
CA GLY A 394 -12.33 21.10 -7.22
C GLY A 394 -12.65 19.97 -8.19
N ASP A 395 -12.06 19.95 -9.40
CA ASP A 395 -12.27 18.88 -10.40
C ASP A 395 -11.19 17.80 -10.27
N TYR A 396 -11.47 16.75 -9.51
CA TYR A 396 -10.47 15.74 -9.17
C TYR A 396 -10.10 14.89 -10.39
N TYR A 397 -11.11 14.46 -11.15
CA TYR A 397 -10.91 13.60 -12.30
C TYR A 397 -10.11 14.30 -13.40
N LYS A 398 -10.48 15.53 -13.78
CA LYS A 398 -9.80 16.22 -14.88
C LYS A 398 -8.36 16.58 -14.55
N ASN A 399 -8.11 16.99 -13.31
CA ASN A 399 -6.74 17.26 -12.86
C ASN A 399 -5.89 15.99 -12.80
N LEU A 400 -6.47 14.85 -12.40
CA LEU A 400 -5.78 13.56 -12.46
C LEU A 400 -5.43 13.20 -13.90
N GLU A 401 -6.40 13.27 -14.80
CA GLU A 401 -6.25 13.02 -16.23
C GLU A 401 -5.10 13.84 -16.82
N ASP A 402 -5.12 15.16 -16.61
CA ASP A 402 -4.11 16.08 -17.13
C ASP A 402 -2.71 15.77 -16.58
N ILE A 403 -2.59 15.48 -15.28
CA ILE A 403 -1.30 15.14 -14.69
C ILE A 403 -0.79 13.82 -15.28
N LEU A 404 -1.61 12.77 -15.32
CA LEU A 404 -1.17 11.46 -15.83
C LEU A 404 -0.74 11.54 -17.30
N MET A 405 -1.44 12.32 -18.12
CA MET A 405 -1.06 12.56 -19.52
C MET A 405 0.33 13.21 -19.66
N THR A 406 0.73 14.08 -18.72
CA THR A 406 2.12 14.62 -18.71
C THR A 406 3.17 13.63 -18.21
N GLN A 407 2.77 12.52 -17.59
CA GLN A 407 3.66 11.54 -16.95
C GLN A 407 3.87 10.28 -17.80
N ASP A 408 3.85 10.42 -19.12
CA ASP A 408 4.06 9.32 -20.09
C ASP A 408 2.99 8.22 -19.92
N PHE A 409 1.72 8.61 -20.16
CA PHE A 409 0.58 7.69 -20.23
C PHE A 409 0.68 6.88 -21.52
N PRO A 410 0.94 5.55 -21.47
CA PRO A 410 1.28 4.79 -22.67
C PRO A 410 0.15 4.77 -23.70
N THR A 411 0.50 5.01 -24.97
CA THR A 411 -0.47 5.07 -26.07
C THR A 411 -1.03 3.68 -26.41
N ASP A 412 -2.06 3.65 -27.25
CA ASP A 412 -2.61 2.40 -27.75
C ASP A 412 -1.56 1.65 -28.58
N GLU A 413 -0.82 2.32 -29.45
CA GLU A 413 0.22 1.68 -30.27
C GLU A 413 1.38 1.10 -29.42
N GLU A 414 1.79 1.81 -28.37
CA GLU A 414 2.78 1.30 -27.42
C GLU A 414 2.26 0.08 -26.67
N LEU A 415 0.99 0.13 -26.24
CA LEU A 415 0.33 -0.97 -25.54
C LEU A 415 0.22 -2.21 -26.43
N GLU A 416 -0.25 -2.06 -27.67
CA GLU A 416 -0.38 -3.12 -28.66
C GLU A 416 0.96 -3.84 -28.88
N SER A 417 1.99 -3.06 -29.21
CA SER A 417 3.33 -3.57 -29.52
C SER A 417 3.93 -4.32 -28.35
N ALA A 418 3.77 -3.81 -27.13
CA ALA A 418 4.29 -4.45 -25.92
C ALA A 418 3.48 -5.71 -25.56
N LEU A 419 2.15 -5.63 -25.57
CA LEU A 419 1.26 -6.72 -25.15
C LEU A 419 1.43 -7.97 -26.01
N LYS A 420 1.67 -7.80 -27.31
CA LYS A 420 1.85 -8.89 -28.28
C LYS A 420 2.98 -9.85 -27.91
N LEU A 421 4.04 -9.34 -27.30
CA LEU A 421 5.27 -10.08 -26.98
C LEU A 421 5.47 -10.33 -25.49
N LYS A 422 4.74 -9.64 -24.61
CA LYS A 422 4.96 -9.70 -23.17
C LYS A 422 4.61 -11.08 -22.60
N ASN A 423 5.51 -11.62 -21.78
CA ASN A 423 5.23 -12.77 -20.92
C ASN A 423 4.33 -12.35 -19.75
N VAL A 424 3.00 -12.37 -19.97
CA VAL A 424 2.00 -12.02 -18.96
C VAL A 424 1.76 -13.15 -17.97
N TYR A 425 2.10 -14.40 -18.32
CA TYR A 425 1.92 -15.56 -17.44
C TYR A 425 2.80 -15.51 -16.17
N LYS A 426 3.91 -14.77 -16.21
CA LYS A 426 4.81 -14.58 -15.06
C LYS A 426 4.11 -13.94 -13.86
N ASP A 427 3.20 -12.99 -14.09
CA ASP A 427 2.42 -12.29 -13.06
C ASP A 427 0.96 -12.77 -13.06
N LYS A 428 0.74 -13.99 -12.53
CA LYS A 428 -0.57 -14.63 -12.53
C LYS A 428 -1.68 -13.80 -11.89
N GLU A 429 -1.37 -13.02 -10.87
CA GLU A 429 -2.34 -12.15 -10.20
C GLU A 429 -2.87 -11.06 -11.15
N LYS A 430 -1.97 -10.35 -11.85
CA LYS A 430 -2.33 -9.34 -12.84
C LYS A 430 -3.04 -9.97 -14.04
N LEU A 431 -2.59 -11.15 -14.48
CA LEU A 431 -3.22 -11.87 -15.58
C LEU A 431 -4.65 -12.32 -15.22
N ASN A 432 -4.87 -12.82 -14.00
CA ASN A 432 -6.21 -13.14 -13.51
C ASN A 432 -7.09 -11.89 -13.50
N TYR A 433 -6.61 -10.77 -12.98
CA TYR A 433 -7.35 -9.49 -13.04
C TYR A 433 -7.79 -9.15 -14.47
N VAL A 434 -6.86 -9.21 -15.44
CA VAL A 434 -7.14 -8.92 -16.86
C VAL A 434 -8.20 -9.85 -17.43
N PHE A 435 -8.06 -11.16 -17.22
CA PHE A 435 -9.00 -12.14 -17.77
C PHE A 435 -10.38 -12.08 -17.11
N LYS A 436 -10.45 -11.82 -15.79
CA LYS A 436 -11.73 -11.59 -15.11
C LYS A 436 -12.46 -10.38 -15.71
N LYS A 437 -11.72 -9.29 -15.99
CA LYS A 437 -12.29 -8.07 -16.56
C LYS A 437 -12.73 -8.27 -18.01
N LEU A 438 -11.93 -8.98 -18.83
CA LEU A 438 -12.27 -9.30 -20.21
C LEU A 438 -13.49 -10.22 -20.32
N GLU A 439 -13.53 -11.29 -19.52
CA GLU A 439 -14.65 -12.26 -19.56
C GLU A 439 -15.99 -11.60 -19.23
N ASN A 440 -16.01 -10.69 -18.25
CA ASN A 440 -17.21 -10.00 -17.81
C ASN A 440 -17.51 -8.70 -18.59
N TYR A 441 -16.65 -8.28 -19.52
CA TYR A 441 -16.82 -7.04 -20.27
C TYR A 441 -18.02 -7.13 -21.23
N ASN A 442 -18.91 -6.13 -21.22
CA ASN A 442 -20.14 -6.09 -22.02
C ASN A 442 -21.09 -7.29 -21.84
N HIS A 443 -21.02 -7.99 -20.71
CA HIS A 443 -21.89 -9.11 -20.39
C HIS A 443 -22.73 -8.82 -19.14
N ASN A 444 -24.04 -9.09 -19.22
CA ASN A 444 -24.94 -9.00 -18.07
C ASN A 444 -24.87 -10.25 -17.18
N GLU A 445 -24.47 -11.39 -17.75
CA GLU A 445 -24.25 -12.66 -17.04
C GLU A 445 -22.81 -12.70 -16.52
N LEU A 446 -22.59 -12.14 -15.33
CA LEU A 446 -21.26 -12.09 -14.73
C LEU A 446 -20.84 -13.48 -14.23
N ILE A 447 -19.60 -13.86 -14.55
CA ILE A 447 -18.94 -15.03 -13.99
C ILE A 447 -18.29 -14.64 -12.67
N ASP A 448 -18.65 -15.38 -11.62
CA ASP A 448 -17.96 -15.34 -10.34
C ASP A 448 -16.69 -16.20 -10.40
N PHE A 449 -15.57 -15.58 -10.06
CA PHE A 449 -14.24 -16.17 -10.10
C PHE A 449 -13.70 -16.57 -8.72
N ASP A 450 -14.55 -16.61 -7.70
CA ASP A 450 -14.21 -17.18 -6.38
C ASP A 450 -14.10 -18.72 -6.42
N ASN A 451 -14.40 -19.33 -7.58
CA ASN A 451 -14.18 -20.75 -7.83
C ASN A 451 -12.70 -21.05 -8.18
N GLU A 452 -11.98 -21.63 -7.22
CA GLU A 452 -10.57 -22.04 -7.37
C GLU A 452 -10.29 -23.01 -8.53
N LYS A 453 -11.32 -23.67 -9.08
CA LYS A 453 -11.15 -24.55 -10.25
C LYS A 453 -10.85 -23.79 -11.53
N ILE A 454 -11.27 -22.53 -11.63
CA ILE A 454 -11.01 -21.71 -12.81
C ILE A 454 -9.55 -21.24 -12.76
N THR A 455 -8.76 -21.74 -13.70
CA THR A 455 -7.31 -21.48 -13.78
C THR A 455 -6.91 -21.05 -15.18
N ILE A 456 -5.72 -20.45 -15.27
CA ILE A 456 -5.12 -20.06 -16.55
C ILE A 456 -4.63 -21.31 -17.28
N GLU A 457 -5.09 -21.50 -18.52
CA GLU A 457 -4.74 -22.57 -19.44
C GLU A 457 -3.92 -22.08 -20.62
N HIS A 458 -2.96 -22.91 -21.01
CA HIS A 458 -2.13 -22.72 -22.20
C HIS A 458 -2.75 -23.46 -23.39
N ILE A 459 -3.23 -22.73 -24.41
CA ILE A 459 -3.85 -23.33 -25.60
C ILE A 459 -2.81 -24.18 -26.33
N PHE A 460 -1.71 -23.55 -26.77
CA PHE A 460 -0.46 -24.23 -27.07
C PHE A 460 0.25 -24.56 -25.75
N PRO A 461 0.39 -25.84 -25.39
CA PRO A 461 0.85 -26.24 -24.05
C PRO A 461 2.33 -25.93 -23.81
N GLN A 462 2.69 -25.75 -22.54
CA GLN A 462 4.09 -25.53 -22.14
C GLN A 462 5.02 -26.70 -22.52
N LYS A 463 4.47 -27.92 -22.58
CA LYS A 463 5.17 -29.13 -23.00
C LYS A 463 4.40 -29.79 -24.15
N PRO A 464 4.60 -29.36 -25.41
CA PRO A 464 3.88 -29.90 -26.55
C PRO A 464 4.11 -31.41 -26.72
N GLY A 465 3.00 -32.15 -26.75
CA GLY A 465 2.98 -33.59 -26.98
C GLY A 465 3.35 -33.98 -28.42
N LYS A 466 3.34 -35.29 -28.70
CA LYS A 466 3.75 -35.85 -30.00
C LYS A 466 2.94 -35.27 -31.17
N ALA A 467 1.61 -35.16 -31.01
CA ALA A 467 0.71 -34.65 -32.05
C ALA A 467 1.04 -33.21 -32.50
N TRP A 468 1.50 -32.34 -31.58
CA TRP A 468 1.95 -31.00 -31.95
C TRP A 468 3.22 -31.03 -32.81
N LYS A 469 4.14 -31.96 -32.54
CA LYS A 469 5.38 -32.12 -33.32
C LYS A 469 5.18 -32.76 -34.69
N GLU A 470 4.10 -33.52 -34.84
CA GLU A 470 3.75 -34.17 -36.11
C GLU A 470 2.96 -33.23 -37.04
N ASN A 471 2.19 -32.31 -36.47
CA ASN A 471 1.30 -31.42 -37.23
C ASN A 471 1.94 -30.09 -37.65
N TYR A 472 3.08 -29.70 -37.06
CA TYR A 472 3.74 -28.42 -37.32
C TYR A 472 5.24 -28.63 -37.57
N SER A 473 5.83 -27.77 -38.41
CA SER A 473 7.28 -27.79 -38.65
C SER A 473 8.07 -27.30 -37.42
N ASP A 474 9.34 -27.70 -37.30
CA ASP A 474 10.22 -27.26 -36.21
C ASP A 474 10.30 -25.71 -36.13
N SER A 475 10.33 -25.02 -37.27
CA SER A 475 10.37 -23.56 -37.32
C SER A 475 9.08 -22.90 -36.83
N GLU A 476 7.91 -23.48 -37.14
CA GLU A 476 6.64 -22.99 -36.62
C GLU A 476 6.53 -23.21 -35.12
N LEU A 477 6.95 -24.38 -34.63
CA LEU A 477 6.96 -24.69 -33.20
C LEU A 477 7.88 -23.74 -32.42
N GLU A 478 9.07 -23.43 -32.94
CA GLU A 478 9.96 -22.42 -32.34
C GLU A 478 9.29 -21.05 -32.22
N GLN A 479 8.58 -20.62 -33.26
CA GLN A 479 7.82 -19.36 -33.23
C GLN A 479 6.67 -19.43 -32.21
N MET A 480 5.87 -20.50 -32.21
CA MET A 480 4.78 -20.68 -31.26
C MET A 480 5.26 -20.72 -29.80
N ILE A 481 6.44 -21.31 -29.55
CA ILE A 481 7.10 -21.30 -28.24
C ILE A 481 7.40 -19.87 -27.77
N SER A 482 7.78 -18.97 -28.68
CA SER A 482 8.03 -17.56 -28.35
C SER A 482 6.77 -16.82 -27.87
N PHE A 483 5.58 -17.24 -28.33
CA PHE A 483 4.29 -16.68 -27.94
C PHE A 483 3.57 -17.50 -26.85
N LYS A 484 4.19 -18.54 -26.30
CA LYS A 484 3.48 -19.48 -25.41
C LYS A 484 2.90 -18.82 -24.14
N ASP A 485 3.58 -17.80 -23.63
CA ASP A 485 3.23 -17.11 -22.37
C ASP A 485 2.63 -15.72 -22.62
N THR A 486 2.25 -15.41 -23.87
CA THR A 486 1.60 -14.16 -24.23
C THR A 486 0.08 -14.28 -24.12
N ILE A 487 -0.60 -13.14 -24.08
CA ILE A 487 -2.05 -13.08 -23.85
C ILE A 487 -2.85 -13.88 -24.90
N SER A 488 -2.35 -13.96 -26.13
CA SER A 488 -3.02 -14.66 -27.25
C SER A 488 -3.00 -16.18 -27.11
N ASN A 489 -2.09 -16.76 -26.32
CA ASN A 489 -2.05 -18.21 -26.08
C ASN A 489 -2.69 -18.65 -24.76
N LEU A 490 -3.10 -17.70 -23.93
CA LEU A 490 -3.60 -17.96 -22.57
C LEU A 490 -5.11 -17.76 -22.52
N THR A 491 -5.81 -18.65 -21.80
CA THR A 491 -7.25 -18.54 -21.57
C THR A 491 -7.62 -19.00 -20.16
N LEU A 492 -8.89 -18.93 -19.79
CA LEU A 492 -9.42 -19.45 -18.53
C LEU A 492 -10.14 -20.78 -18.78
N THR A 493 -10.00 -21.73 -17.84
CA THR A 493 -10.76 -22.98 -17.87
C THR A 493 -10.92 -23.57 -16.47
N GLY A 494 -12.03 -24.26 -16.23
CA GLY A 494 -12.26 -25.09 -15.05
C GLY A 494 -11.68 -26.51 -15.15
N SER A 495 -11.02 -26.85 -16.25
CA SER A 495 -10.65 -28.24 -16.59
C SER A 495 -9.21 -28.35 -17.12
N ASN A 496 -8.32 -27.53 -16.59
CA ASN A 496 -6.92 -27.42 -17.02
C ASN A 496 -6.20 -28.77 -16.98
N SER A 497 -6.36 -29.54 -15.89
CA SER A 497 -5.77 -30.87 -15.75
C SER A 497 -6.28 -31.89 -16.78
N ASN A 498 -7.52 -31.76 -17.25
CA ASN A 498 -8.11 -32.63 -18.27
C ASN A 498 -7.61 -32.31 -19.68
N LEU A 499 -7.31 -31.03 -19.95
CA LEU A 499 -6.85 -30.54 -21.25
C LEU A 499 -5.32 -30.72 -21.40
N SER A 500 -4.55 -30.32 -20.39
CA SER A 500 -3.11 -30.58 -20.25
C SER A 500 -2.30 -30.35 -21.54
N ASN A 501 -1.52 -31.33 -21.99
CA ASN A 501 -0.65 -31.25 -23.16
C ASN A 501 -1.27 -31.82 -24.45
N LYS A 502 -2.59 -32.04 -24.47
CA LYS A 502 -3.32 -32.53 -25.65
C LYS A 502 -3.13 -31.59 -26.86
N SER A 503 -3.34 -32.10 -28.06
CA SER A 503 -3.42 -31.29 -29.28
C SER A 503 -4.58 -30.30 -29.22
N PHE A 504 -4.55 -29.25 -30.04
CA PHE A 504 -5.62 -28.26 -30.06
C PHE A 504 -7.00 -28.89 -30.32
N LEU A 505 -7.11 -29.77 -31.32
CA LEU A 505 -8.37 -30.44 -31.66
C LEU A 505 -8.88 -31.29 -30.51
N GLU A 506 -8.00 -32.06 -29.85
CA GLU A 506 -8.36 -32.82 -28.65
C GLU A 506 -8.83 -31.91 -27.50
N LYS A 507 -8.21 -30.74 -27.32
CA LYS A 507 -8.66 -29.76 -26.31
C LYS A 507 -9.97 -29.07 -26.68
N ARG A 508 -10.22 -28.85 -27.98
CA ARG A 508 -11.42 -28.19 -28.49
C ARG A 508 -12.63 -29.12 -28.41
N ASP A 509 -12.45 -30.38 -28.80
CA ASP A 509 -13.50 -31.36 -29.07
C ASP A 509 -13.76 -32.34 -27.91
N ASP A 510 -13.03 -32.24 -26.79
CA ASP A 510 -13.31 -33.03 -25.59
C ASP A 510 -14.79 -32.86 -25.17
N GLU A 511 -15.52 -33.98 -25.05
CA GLU A 511 -16.97 -34.00 -24.91
C GLU A 511 -17.47 -33.24 -23.67
N VAL A 512 -16.67 -33.22 -22.61
CA VAL A 512 -17.05 -32.63 -21.32
C VAL A 512 -16.25 -31.36 -21.04
N HIS A 513 -14.95 -31.37 -21.33
CA HIS A 513 -14.01 -30.34 -20.90
C HIS A 513 -13.56 -29.41 -22.03
N GLY A 514 -14.00 -29.68 -23.27
CA GLY A 514 -13.46 -29.02 -24.44
C GLY A 514 -13.90 -27.57 -24.61
N TYR A 515 -13.11 -26.79 -25.36
CA TYR A 515 -13.41 -25.38 -25.60
C TYR A 515 -14.78 -25.15 -26.27
N LYS A 516 -15.27 -26.08 -27.08
CA LYS A 516 -16.63 -26.04 -27.67
C LYS A 516 -17.76 -26.01 -26.64
N ASN A 517 -17.55 -26.68 -25.51
CA ASN A 517 -18.53 -26.86 -24.45
C ASN A 517 -18.28 -25.94 -23.25
N SER A 518 -17.26 -25.08 -23.33
CA SER A 518 -16.91 -24.12 -22.27
C SER A 518 -18.03 -23.11 -22.06
N LYS A 519 -18.36 -22.85 -20.80
CA LYS A 519 -19.28 -21.78 -20.40
C LYS A 519 -18.65 -20.39 -20.46
N LEU A 520 -17.32 -20.33 -20.49
CA LEU A 520 -16.57 -19.07 -20.56
C LEU A 520 -16.61 -18.52 -22.00
N TYR A 521 -17.04 -17.27 -22.14
CA TYR A 521 -17.14 -16.50 -23.38
C TYR A 521 -15.82 -16.44 -24.13
N MET A 522 -14.71 -16.21 -23.42
CA MET A 522 -13.37 -16.14 -24.03
C MET A 522 -12.96 -17.43 -24.78
N ASN A 523 -13.58 -18.57 -24.46
CA ASN A 523 -13.35 -19.85 -25.14
C ASN A 523 -14.25 -20.08 -26.37
N LYS A 524 -15.29 -19.26 -26.59
CA LYS A 524 -16.20 -19.41 -27.75
C LYS A 524 -15.47 -19.24 -29.09
N TYR A 525 -14.49 -18.36 -29.15
CA TYR A 525 -13.62 -18.22 -30.33
C TYR A 525 -12.84 -19.52 -30.59
N LEU A 526 -12.21 -20.07 -29.54
CA LEU A 526 -11.43 -21.31 -29.62
C LEU A 526 -12.27 -22.52 -30.04
N GLY A 527 -13.53 -22.58 -29.60
CA GLY A 527 -14.47 -23.65 -29.98
C GLY A 527 -14.78 -23.73 -31.48
N LYS A 528 -14.56 -22.65 -32.24
CA LYS A 528 -14.90 -22.56 -33.67
C LYS A 528 -13.72 -22.78 -34.61
N LEU A 529 -12.49 -22.74 -34.10
CA LEU A 529 -11.29 -22.86 -34.92
C LEU A 529 -10.97 -24.32 -35.24
N ASP A 530 -10.48 -24.59 -36.44
CA ASP A 530 -10.05 -25.94 -36.85
C ASP A 530 -8.57 -26.23 -36.57
N GLU A 531 -7.77 -25.19 -36.36
CA GLU A 531 -6.36 -25.31 -36.04
C GLU A 531 -5.91 -24.18 -35.11
N TRP A 532 -4.77 -24.39 -34.45
CA TRP A 532 -4.14 -23.40 -33.59
C TRP A 532 -2.69 -23.16 -34.04
N ASN A 533 -2.54 -22.20 -34.94
CA ASN A 533 -1.27 -21.77 -35.53
C ASN A 533 -1.04 -20.26 -35.32
N LEU A 534 0.07 -19.74 -35.84
CA LEU A 534 0.44 -18.33 -35.70
C LEU A 534 -0.64 -17.36 -36.23
N LEU A 535 -1.33 -17.70 -37.31
CA LEU A 535 -2.42 -16.87 -37.85
C LEU A 535 -3.61 -16.81 -36.89
N SER A 536 -3.99 -17.95 -36.29
CA SER A 536 -5.08 -18.00 -35.32
C SER A 536 -4.74 -17.30 -34.00
N MET A 537 -3.46 -17.33 -33.59
CA MET A 537 -2.94 -16.61 -32.43
C MET A 537 -3.00 -15.09 -32.65
N GLU A 538 -2.59 -14.64 -33.84
CA GLU A 538 -2.68 -13.24 -34.26
C GLU A 538 -4.13 -12.76 -34.29
N ALA A 539 -5.02 -13.50 -34.97
CA ALA A 539 -6.44 -13.13 -35.04
C ALA A 539 -7.11 -13.09 -33.65
N ARG A 540 -6.70 -13.96 -32.72
CA ARG A 540 -7.15 -13.88 -31.32
C ARG A 540 -6.60 -12.63 -30.63
N PHE A 541 -5.33 -12.30 -30.84
CA PHE A 541 -4.73 -11.10 -30.27
C PHE A 541 -5.52 -9.86 -30.67
N GLU A 542 -5.77 -9.66 -31.97
CA GLU A 542 -6.53 -8.52 -32.48
C GLU A 542 -7.92 -8.42 -31.82
N SER A 543 -8.65 -9.54 -31.75
CA SER A 543 -9.97 -9.57 -31.11
C SER A 543 -9.92 -9.24 -29.61
N LEU A 544 -8.92 -9.72 -28.87
CA LEU A 544 -8.76 -9.37 -27.47
C LEU A 544 -8.34 -7.90 -27.29
N TYR A 545 -7.50 -7.41 -28.19
CA TYR A 545 -6.96 -6.06 -28.14
C TYR A 545 -8.05 -5.00 -28.31
N GLU A 546 -9.04 -5.23 -29.20
CA GLU A 546 -10.20 -4.35 -29.36
C GLU A 546 -10.99 -4.13 -28.06
N ASP A 547 -11.12 -5.16 -27.22
CA ASP A 547 -11.79 -5.03 -25.93
C ASP A 547 -10.86 -4.41 -24.88
N ILE A 548 -9.58 -4.77 -24.91
CA ILE A 548 -8.55 -4.22 -24.01
C ILE A 548 -8.50 -2.69 -24.08
N VAL A 549 -8.45 -2.09 -25.27
CA VAL A 549 -8.36 -0.63 -25.40
C VAL A 549 -9.61 0.08 -24.87
N LYS A 550 -10.77 -0.57 -24.94
CA LYS A 550 -12.04 -0.05 -24.40
C LYS A 550 -12.16 -0.21 -22.88
N ILE A 551 -11.54 -1.24 -22.32
CA ILE A 551 -11.56 -1.55 -20.88
C ILE A 551 -10.54 -0.70 -20.10
N TRP A 552 -9.35 -0.52 -20.67
CA TRP A 552 -8.27 0.29 -20.09
C TRP A 552 -8.04 1.48 -21.01
N GLN A 553 -9.00 2.41 -21.03
CA GLN A 553 -8.97 3.58 -21.92
C GLN A 553 -7.86 4.54 -21.55
N ARG A 554 -7.22 5.12 -22.57
CA ARG A 554 -6.34 6.28 -22.42
C ARG A 554 -7.14 7.55 -22.74
N PRO A 555 -7.02 8.62 -21.94
CA PRO A 555 -7.60 9.91 -22.28
C PRO A 555 -7.10 10.45 -23.62
N GLU A 556 -7.95 11.14 -24.37
CA GLU A 556 -7.57 11.73 -25.66
C GLU A 556 -6.53 12.84 -25.49
N ASP A 557 -5.58 12.94 -26.42
CA ASP A 557 -4.61 14.04 -26.42
C ASP A 557 -5.33 15.36 -26.73
N LYS A 558 -5.36 16.28 -25.76
CA LYS A 558 -5.92 17.64 -25.94
C LYS A 558 -5.26 18.44 -27.09
N VAL A 559 -4.15 17.97 -27.66
CA VAL A 559 -3.26 18.74 -28.55
C VAL A 559 -3.46 18.40 -30.04
N THR A 560 -4.01 17.23 -30.38
CA THR A 560 -4.12 16.80 -31.79
C THR A 560 -5.38 17.32 -32.48
N ASP A 561 -6.50 17.46 -31.75
CA ASP A 561 -7.78 17.78 -32.38
C ASP A 561 -7.94 19.27 -32.78
N ASP A 562 -7.17 20.19 -32.20
CA ASP A 562 -7.21 21.61 -32.59
C ASP A 562 -6.27 21.95 -33.77
N MET A 563 -5.08 21.33 -33.87
CA MET A 563 -4.13 21.65 -34.96
C MET A 563 -4.57 21.14 -36.33
N GLU A 564 -5.19 19.96 -36.40
CA GLU A 564 -5.72 19.41 -37.66
C GLU A 564 -6.97 20.20 -38.15
N LYS A 565 -7.62 20.97 -37.27
CA LYS A 565 -8.71 21.90 -37.62
C LYS A 565 -8.20 23.26 -38.14
N ILE A 566 -6.97 23.66 -37.79
CA ILE A 566 -6.41 24.93 -38.23
C ILE A 566 -5.99 24.82 -39.69
N THR A 567 -6.64 25.64 -40.54
CA THR A 567 -6.27 25.77 -41.94
C THR A 567 -5.19 26.84 -42.09
N PHE A 568 -4.03 26.42 -42.57
CA PHE A 568 -2.93 27.31 -42.92
C PHE A 568 -3.02 27.68 -44.40
N VAL A 569 -2.75 28.94 -44.69
CA VAL A 569 -2.71 29.53 -46.02
C VAL A 569 -1.29 29.93 -46.37
N LEU A 570 -0.98 29.84 -47.66
CA LEU A 570 0.27 30.26 -48.25
C LEU A 570 -0.04 31.02 -49.54
N LYS A 571 0.57 32.18 -49.72
CA LYS A 571 0.37 33.03 -50.91
C LYS A 571 1.72 33.29 -51.59
N GLY A 572 1.85 32.81 -52.83
CA GLY A 572 2.92 33.16 -53.75
C GLY A 572 2.52 34.34 -54.65
N SER A 573 3.37 34.68 -55.61
CA SER A 573 3.12 35.76 -56.58
C SER A 573 1.95 35.46 -57.52
N THR A 574 1.83 34.21 -57.96
CA THR A 574 0.76 33.72 -58.87
C THR A 574 0.03 32.48 -58.35
N THR A 575 0.43 31.98 -57.17
CA THR A 575 -0.10 30.77 -56.55
C THR A 575 -0.63 31.02 -55.15
N SER A 576 -1.51 30.14 -54.71
CA SER A 576 -2.01 30.09 -53.34
C SER A 576 -2.25 28.64 -52.94
N GLY A 577 -1.87 28.30 -51.72
CA GLY A 577 -2.13 26.99 -51.14
C GLY A 577 -2.83 27.09 -49.81
N THR A 578 -3.59 26.06 -49.51
CA THR A 578 -4.24 25.85 -48.21
C THR A 578 -3.92 24.45 -47.74
N GLY A 579 -3.63 24.28 -46.46
CA GLY A 579 -3.27 22.99 -45.91
C GLY A 579 -3.40 22.90 -44.40
N ARG A 580 -3.23 21.70 -43.88
CA ARG A 580 -3.32 21.36 -42.46
C ARG A 580 -2.07 20.61 -42.03
N LEU A 581 -1.59 20.90 -40.82
CA LEU A 581 -0.51 20.14 -40.21
C LEU A 581 -1.11 18.89 -39.59
N LEU A 582 -0.58 17.72 -39.94
CA LEU A 582 -1.00 16.44 -39.38
C LEU A 582 -0.18 16.10 -38.14
N SER A 583 -0.73 15.27 -37.25
CA SER A 583 -0.11 14.77 -36.02
C SER A 583 1.31 14.19 -36.17
N ASN A 584 1.71 13.72 -37.35
CA ASN A 584 3.03 13.14 -37.65
C ASN A 584 4.00 14.10 -38.35
N GLU A 585 3.80 15.42 -38.21
CA GLU A 585 4.55 16.49 -38.90
C GLU A 585 4.47 16.46 -40.44
N LYS A 586 3.62 15.61 -41.03
CA LYS A 586 3.29 15.72 -42.46
C LYS A 586 2.32 16.88 -42.67
N PHE A 587 2.22 17.31 -43.92
CA PHE A 587 1.36 18.44 -44.27
C PHE A 587 0.37 18.04 -45.36
N GLU A 588 -0.92 18.09 -45.04
CA GLU A 588 -1.98 17.84 -46.00
C GLU A 588 -2.24 19.12 -46.80
N ILE A 589 -1.97 19.07 -48.10
CA ILE A 589 -2.36 20.11 -49.05
C ILE A 589 -3.83 19.86 -49.43
N LEU A 590 -4.69 20.85 -49.23
CA LEU A 590 -6.11 20.74 -49.53
C LEU A 590 -6.39 20.92 -51.02
N LYS A 591 -7.43 20.24 -51.50
CA LYS A 591 -8.02 20.41 -52.83
C LYS A 591 -8.22 21.90 -53.18
N GLY A 592 -7.90 22.27 -54.41
CA GLY A 592 -7.98 23.66 -54.89
C GLY A 592 -6.70 24.46 -54.69
N THR A 593 -5.70 23.93 -53.97
CA THR A 593 -4.36 24.53 -53.90
C THR A 593 -3.72 24.60 -55.28
N SER A 594 -3.14 25.75 -55.60
CA SER A 594 -2.45 25.99 -56.87
C SER A 594 -0.93 25.91 -56.74
N ILE A 595 -0.29 25.33 -57.76
CA ILE A 595 1.15 25.12 -57.89
C ILE A 595 1.65 25.86 -59.13
N VAL A 596 2.85 26.42 -59.06
CA VAL A 596 3.44 27.16 -60.19
C VAL A 596 3.90 26.21 -61.31
N LEU A 597 3.76 26.63 -62.57
CA LEU A 597 4.23 25.86 -63.74
C LEU A 597 5.76 25.77 -63.81
N GLU A 598 6.46 26.85 -63.44
CA GLU A 598 7.91 26.95 -63.48
C GLU A 598 8.50 27.04 -62.07
N VAL A 599 9.25 26.01 -61.70
CA VAL A 599 10.03 25.97 -60.45
C VAL A 599 11.28 26.83 -60.63
N LYS A 600 11.37 27.99 -59.98
CA LYS A 600 12.59 28.81 -59.94
C LYS A 600 13.41 28.41 -58.72
N SER A 601 14.42 27.55 -58.91
CA SER A 601 15.30 27.14 -57.80
C SER A 601 16.76 27.18 -58.22
N ASP A 602 17.60 27.82 -57.40
CA ASP A 602 19.07 27.85 -57.56
C ASP A 602 19.73 26.50 -57.20
N ASN A 603 18.95 25.49 -56.75
CA ASN A 603 19.42 24.15 -56.40
C ASN A 603 18.95 23.10 -57.44
N PRO A 604 19.86 22.57 -58.28
CA PRO A 604 19.52 21.63 -59.37
C PRO A 604 18.86 20.33 -58.90
N THR A 605 19.19 19.85 -57.69
CA THR A 605 18.70 18.58 -57.14
C THR A 605 17.24 18.70 -56.69
N THR A 606 16.90 19.80 -56.02
CA THR A 606 15.52 20.11 -55.60
C THR A 606 14.62 20.34 -56.81
N PHE A 607 15.12 21.03 -57.84
CA PHE A 607 14.40 21.24 -59.09
C PHE A 607 14.03 19.92 -59.78
N LYS A 608 15.01 19.00 -59.92
CA LYS A 608 14.76 17.68 -60.54
C LYS A 608 13.76 16.85 -59.73
N ARG A 609 13.84 16.87 -58.40
CA ARG A 609 12.92 16.17 -57.50
C ARG A 609 11.48 16.70 -57.63
N ASN A 610 11.29 18.01 -57.61
CA ASN A 610 9.95 18.61 -57.70
C ASN A 610 9.34 18.41 -59.08
N LYS A 611 10.13 18.52 -60.15
CA LYS A 611 9.65 18.23 -61.52
C LYS A 611 9.21 16.77 -61.67
N ASN A 612 9.95 15.83 -61.09
CA ASN A 612 9.55 14.43 -61.06
C ASN A 612 8.26 14.21 -60.25
N LEU A 613 8.11 14.91 -59.11
CA LEU A 613 6.90 14.83 -58.29
C LEU A 613 5.68 15.39 -59.03
N ILE A 614 5.79 16.56 -59.68
CA ILE A 614 4.70 17.13 -60.51
C ILE A 614 4.31 16.18 -61.64
N ASN A 615 5.29 15.57 -62.31
CA ASN A 615 5.01 14.56 -63.35
C ASN A 615 4.30 13.32 -62.79
N ASP A 616 4.67 12.87 -61.59
CA ASP A 616 4.00 11.75 -60.90
C ASP A 616 2.56 12.12 -60.50
N LEU A 617 2.35 13.33 -59.98
CA LEU A 617 1.02 13.85 -59.62
C LEU A 617 0.10 13.97 -60.85
N LEU A 618 0.64 14.42 -62.00
CA LEU A 618 -0.09 14.45 -63.28
C LEU A 618 -0.43 13.03 -63.76
N ARG A 619 0.51 12.07 -63.67
CA ARG A 619 0.26 10.66 -64.03
C ARG A 619 -0.81 10.02 -63.15
N LYS A 620 -0.85 10.38 -61.87
CA LYS A 620 -1.85 9.91 -60.90
C LYS A 620 -3.16 10.69 -60.96
N ASN A 621 -3.31 11.66 -61.87
CA ASN A 621 -4.50 12.50 -62.03
C ASN A 621 -4.88 13.30 -60.75
N LEU A 622 -3.90 13.60 -59.89
CA LEU A 622 -4.08 14.33 -58.64
C LEU A 622 -4.03 15.86 -58.83
N ILE A 623 -3.39 16.32 -59.92
CA ILE A 623 -3.34 17.72 -60.31
C ILE A 623 -3.77 17.91 -61.76
N GLU A 624 -4.38 19.04 -62.08
CA GLU A 624 -4.74 19.45 -63.44
C GLU A 624 -4.02 20.73 -63.85
N LYS A 625 -3.74 20.89 -65.15
CA LYS A 625 -3.08 22.07 -65.70
C LYS A 625 -4.13 23.10 -66.13
N LEU A 626 -3.99 24.32 -65.61
CA LEU A 626 -4.64 25.53 -66.10
C LEU A 626 -3.61 26.41 -66.84
N GLU A 627 -4.07 27.48 -67.51
CA GLU A 627 -3.24 28.30 -68.41
C GLU A 627 -1.87 28.70 -67.82
N ASP A 628 -1.83 29.05 -66.53
CA ASP A 628 -0.63 29.58 -65.85
C ASP A 628 -0.19 28.80 -64.57
N LYS A 629 -0.90 27.73 -64.19
CA LYS A 629 -0.68 26.98 -62.93
C LYS A 629 -1.21 25.55 -62.97
N TYR A 630 -0.81 24.71 -62.01
CA TYR A 630 -1.49 23.44 -61.72
C TYR A 630 -2.43 23.61 -60.52
N ILE A 631 -3.52 22.83 -60.45
CA ILE A 631 -4.43 22.79 -59.30
C ILE A 631 -4.60 21.36 -58.79
N PHE A 632 -4.57 21.18 -57.47
CA PHE A 632 -4.91 19.92 -56.82
C PHE A 632 -6.40 19.59 -56.90
N LYS A 633 -6.73 18.41 -57.44
CA LYS A 633 -8.11 17.90 -57.55
C LYS A 633 -8.61 17.20 -56.30
N GLU A 634 -7.68 16.73 -55.47
CA GLU A 634 -7.90 16.02 -54.22
C GLU A 634 -6.86 16.47 -53.19
N ASN A 635 -7.05 16.10 -51.93
CA ASN A 635 -6.06 16.37 -50.89
C ASN A 635 -4.79 15.55 -51.14
N TYR A 636 -3.63 16.12 -50.83
CA TYR A 636 -2.33 15.47 -51.01
C TYR A 636 -1.45 15.63 -49.78
N ILE A 637 -0.94 14.50 -49.27
CA ILE A 637 -0.07 14.49 -48.08
C ILE A 637 1.38 14.68 -48.52
N ALA A 638 1.94 15.84 -48.22
CA ALA A 638 3.36 16.11 -48.37
C ALA A 638 4.14 15.60 -47.14
N THR A 639 5.41 15.24 -47.36
CA THR A 639 6.27 14.66 -46.31
C THR A 639 6.67 15.64 -45.21
N SER A 640 6.47 16.94 -45.40
CA SER A 640 6.67 17.99 -44.38
C SER A 640 6.03 19.32 -44.84
N PRO A 641 5.83 20.31 -43.94
CA PRO A 641 5.36 21.64 -44.31
C PRO A 641 6.26 22.33 -45.33
N SER A 642 7.58 22.09 -45.25
CA SER A 642 8.55 22.63 -46.21
C SER A 642 8.42 21.98 -47.58
N ALA A 643 8.17 20.66 -47.65
CA ALA A 643 7.90 19.99 -48.92
C ALA A 643 6.62 20.54 -49.57
N ALA A 644 5.57 20.79 -48.78
CA ALA A 644 4.34 21.40 -49.26
C ALA A 644 4.55 22.85 -49.76
N ALA A 645 5.26 23.68 -48.99
CA ALA A 645 5.54 25.07 -49.38
C ALA A 645 6.35 25.15 -50.67
N VAL A 646 7.37 24.30 -50.80
CA VAL A 646 8.21 24.21 -51.99
C VAL A 646 7.40 23.78 -53.23
N LEU A 647 6.42 22.89 -53.05
CA LEU A 647 5.55 22.45 -54.13
C LEU A 647 4.61 23.59 -54.58
N VAL A 648 4.06 24.37 -53.66
CA VAL A 648 3.15 25.49 -53.96
C VAL A 648 3.87 26.71 -54.56
N LEU A 649 5.05 27.06 -54.03
CA LEU A 649 5.79 28.26 -54.40
C LEU A 649 6.76 28.06 -55.57
N GLY A 650 7.23 26.82 -55.78
CA GLY A 650 8.21 26.48 -56.80
C GLY A 650 9.63 26.97 -56.52
N TYR A 651 9.92 27.43 -55.30
CA TYR A 651 11.27 27.74 -54.83
C TYR A 651 11.47 27.22 -53.41
N THR A 652 12.72 27.18 -52.94
CA THR A 652 13.03 26.70 -51.59
C THR A 652 12.45 27.63 -50.54
N ALA A 653 11.57 27.11 -49.68
CA ALA A 653 10.95 27.86 -48.59
C ALA A 653 10.94 27.02 -47.30
N ASN A 654 11.14 27.67 -46.16
CA ASN A 654 10.95 27.02 -44.87
C ASN A 654 9.46 27.02 -44.53
N GLY A 655 8.82 25.86 -44.67
CA GLY A 655 7.37 25.68 -44.48
C GLY A 655 6.86 26.26 -43.16
N TRP A 656 7.63 26.07 -42.09
CA TRP A 656 7.29 26.55 -40.76
C TRP A 656 7.14 28.09 -40.68
N ASN A 657 7.80 28.83 -41.57
CA ASN A 657 7.82 30.29 -41.54
C ASN A 657 7.03 30.94 -42.68
N VAL A 658 6.38 30.16 -43.54
CA VAL A 658 5.63 30.69 -44.69
C VAL A 658 4.15 30.32 -44.66
N TRP A 659 3.81 29.17 -44.09
CA TRP A 659 2.43 28.81 -43.80
C TRP A 659 1.94 29.65 -42.62
N LYS A 660 0.76 30.26 -42.77
CA LYS A 660 0.15 31.10 -41.73
C LYS A 660 -1.35 30.90 -41.66
N THR A 661 -1.95 31.18 -40.52
CA THR A 661 -3.42 31.23 -40.41
C THR A 661 -4.00 32.43 -41.16
N TYR A 662 -5.32 32.48 -41.36
CA TYR A 662 -6.00 33.66 -41.92
C TYR A 662 -5.78 34.93 -41.09
N GLU A 663 -5.53 34.78 -39.79
CA GLU A 663 -5.22 35.85 -38.83
C GLU A 663 -3.74 36.30 -38.88
N GLY A 664 -2.90 35.60 -39.65
CA GLY A 664 -1.50 35.97 -39.87
C GLY A 664 -0.47 35.30 -38.96
N LYS A 665 -0.87 34.46 -38.00
CA LYS A 665 0.06 33.68 -37.15
C LYS A 665 0.78 32.62 -37.96
N LEU A 666 2.10 32.53 -37.82
CA LEU A 666 2.95 31.57 -38.52
C LEU A 666 2.76 30.15 -38.00
N LEU A 667 2.97 29.15 -38.86
CA LEU A 667 2.95 27.73 -38.49
C LEU A 667 3.99 27.41 -37.39
N SER A 668 5.14 28.09 -37.38
CA SER A 668 6.18 27.94 -36.35
C SER A 668 5.75 28.36 -34.95
N GLU A 669 4.74 29.24 -34.82
CA GLU A 669 4.19 29.66 -33.53
C GLU A 669 3.36 28.56 -32.85
N TYR A 670 2.99 27.52 -33.60
CA TYR A 670 2.25 26.35 -33.09
C TYR A 670 3.16 25.17 -32.75
N ARG A 671 4.47 25.34 -32.88
CA ARG A 671 5.46 24.34 -32.51
C ARG A 671 5.78 24.49 -31.01
N LYS A 672 5.21 23.62 -30.17
CA LYS A 672 5.58 23.52 -28.75
C LYS A 672 6.82 22.66 -28.56
#